data_AF-A0AAF0EWI7-F1
#
_entry.id   AF-A0AAF0EWI7-F1
#
_cell.length_a   1.000
_cell.length_b   1.000
_cell.length_c   1.000
_cell.angle_alpha   90.00
_cell.angle_beta   90.00
_cell.angle_gamma   90.00
#
_symmetry.space_group_name_H-M   'P 1'
#
loop_
_entity.id
_entity.type
_entity.pdbx_description
1 polymer ?
#
loop_
_entity_poly.entity_id
_entity_poly.type
_entity_poly.pdbx_seq_one_letter_code
_entity_poly.pdbx_strand_id
1 'polypeptide(L)'
;MSQTLGVLHLLQPAAVGATVAISLGSEGIARVARTAIADPNLPPELLPRPVTVARRERATTATKALVGGIAVTYLLSGALIAFNAVYGSWLPSSPLWTGVDVQAVGGLVAWALLALVLLAEERLRGSGYARGRIFLCAFIGFLTDVVSAIVFLSAARHVSRWEYAQLFIVAVRLLVYPTLVWVAIRERISYVNAEEEAPLLGNATPSTTDQPHSASFGVLIKRIRVLAPYLWPKNSVKLQLIAVLCMLLLVLGRVVNLMVPIALGQVVSSLGNGAAPWAAIAMFATLKLFQGSGGLITVAQNLLWFPLAWYSDVNMSMLMFDRVLNLSMSFHTKRRTGEVIRTLDRGAAINNFFEYLLFSLTPVFVDIFVAMIYLSAVFGWTIGLLLLIVMVTYTWCSIRITTWRTQLRREMNKKDSVCRSITTDSLLNYETIKCYSNEAYESARYRAALEDYRQAEFRLTSSLNMLNLIQNVILSAGTLVSVLYVAHRVVIGAATASQFVVFVSYLQQVYQPLSMLGTLYRVVNQNLVDTDKLMELLDEEVDIKDMPGAPDIQVNGGAIEFQDVSFAYDNGKMNAIRGLSFRVEPHQRVAVVGESGAGKSTIFKLLYRFYEPQEGRVLIDGQDIRTVTQQSLRKAIGIVPQEPSLFNSDIRSNVLYGDVDASEEAMVSATTAAQIHDRILEFPDGYDTVVGERGVRLSGGEKQRVAIARTVLKNPPILLLDEATSALDSQTERQLQAAFNTLMHGRSSLTIAHRLSTIINCDKIIVIDGGRVVEEGTHSELLEKNGKYASLWRQQSKTLAEQEAEAAGAQEVLIADVKPEEAGSKEAQTNHAPAAKAEEDTTKDESKTGESSTLADADEMAGTGSSSENAVTSQQQQQQPQQQQPQPNQPHPQGNRAARRKQKKKNRK
;
A
#
# COMPACT_ATOMS: atom_id res chain seq x y z
N MET A 1 -38.94 40.42 25.63
CA MET A 1 -39.53 39.06 25.67
C MET A 1 -38.88 38.22 26.79
N SER A 2 -38.88 38.74 28.03
CA SER A 2 -38.23 38.09 29.18
C SER A 2 -39.18 37.18 29.99
N GLN A 3 -40.48 37.17 29.66
CA GLN A 3 -41.49 36.35 30.33
C GLN A 3 -41.95 35.13 29.50
N THR A 4 -41.50 34.99 28.26
CA THR A 4 -41.82 33.83 27.40
C THR A 4 -40.85 32.66 27.56
N LEU A 5 -39.73 32.84 28.28
CA LEU A 5 -38.73 31.77 28.50
C LEU A 5 -39.12 30.78 29.60
N GLY A 6 -40.03 31.14 30.51
CA GLY A 6 -40.47 30.26 31.61
C GLY A 6 -41.45 29.16 31.19
N VAL A 7 -42.06 29.25 30.00
CA VAL A 7 -43.08 28.29 29.54
C VAL A 7 -42.51 27.25 28.55
N LEU A 8 -41.27 27.43 28.09
CA LEU A 8 -40.65 26.54 27.09
C LEU A 8 -40.01 25.26 27.66
N HIS A 9 -40.15 25.01 28.95
CA HIS A 9 -39.51 23.88 29.63
C HIS A 9 -40.28 22.54 29.50
N LEU A 10 -41.39 22.50 28.76
CA LEU A 10 -42.32 21.35 28.68
C LEU A 10 -42.63 20.83 27.27
N LEU A 11 -41.98 21.32 26.21
CA LEU A 11 -42.21 20.83 24.84
C LEU A 11 -40.93 20.29 24.20
N GLN A 12 -41.02 19.10 23.59
CA GLN A 12 -39.92 18.34 23.00
C GLN A 12 -38.96 19.20 22.13
N PRO A 13 -37.63 19.02 22.27
CA PRO A 13 -36.63 19.87 21.61
C PRO A 13 -36.54 19.73 20.07
N ALA A 14 -37.16 18.70 19.47
CA ALA A 14 -37.07 18.46 18.02
C ALA A 14 -37.95 19.41 17.18
N ALA A 15 -39.08 19.89 17.71
CA ALA A 15 -40.02 20.73 16.95
C ALA A 15 -39.60 22.21 16.91
N VAL A 16 -38.89 22.68 17.94
CA VAL A 16 -38.46 24.08 18.06
C VAL A 16 -37.25 24.39 17.17
N GLY A 17 -36.32 23.43 17.03
CA GLY A 17 -35.14 23.59 16.17
C GLY A 17 -35.47 23.73 14.67
N ALA A 18 -36.51 23.03 14.19
CA ALA A 18 -36.97 23.16 12.81
C ALA A 18 -37.67 24.51 12.55
N THR A 19 -38.45 25.00 13.51
CA THR A 19 -39.25 26.23 13.35
C THR A 19 -38.36 27.49 13.39
N VAL A 20 -37.30 27.48 14.20
CA VAL A 20 -36.34 28.60 14.29
C VAL A 20 -35.40 28.66 13.08
N ALA A 21 -35.01 27.50 12.51
CA ALA A 21 -34.18 27.43 11.31
C ALA A 21 -34.90 27.94 10.04
N ILE A 22 -36.22 27.81 9.96
CA ILE A 22 -37.05 28.29 8.84
C ILE A 22 -37.16 29.84 8.85
N SER A 23 -37.06 30.48 10.02
CA SER A 23 -37.26 31.93 10.19
C SER A 23 -36.00 32.78 9.96
N LEU A 24 -34.82 32.29 10.36
CA LEU A 24 -33.61 33.13 10.47
C LEU A 24 -32.69 33.14 9.22
N GLY A 25 -32.87 32.21 8.29
CA GLY A 25 -31.98 32.06 7.14
C GLY A 25 -30.53 31.69 7.52
N SER A 26 -29.73 31.26 6.55
CA SER A 26 -28.36 30.76 6.79
C SER A 26 -27.40 31.79 7.41
N GLU A 27 -27.61 33.08 7.14
CA GLU A 27 -26.79 34.15 7.73
C GLU A 27 -27.18 34.48 9.18
N GLY A 28 -28.46 34.37 9.55
CA GLY A 28 -28.92 34.58 10.92
C GLY A 28 -28.40 33.50 11.87
N ILE A 29 -28.39 32.24 11.42
CA ILE A 29 -27.86 31.10 12.18
C ILE A 29 -26.34 31.25 12.42
N ALA A 30 -25.59 31.68 11.40
CA ALA A 30 -24.14 31.92 11.52
C ALA A 30 -23.77 33.10 12.43
N ARG A 31 -24.70 34.04 12.66
CA ARG A 31 -24.51 35.19 13.55
C ARG A 31 -24.75 34.79 15.01
N VAL A 32 -25.82 34.05 15.27
CA VAL A 32 -26.16 33.51 16.61
C VAL A 32 -25.10 32.53 17.11
N ALA A 33 -24.60 31.65 16.22
CA ALA A 33 -23.52 30.71 16.56
C ALA A 33 -22.21 31.44 16.94
N ARG A 34 -21.86 32.52 16.24
CA ARG A 34 -20.65 33.32 16.55
C ARG A 34 -20.76 34.04 17.89
N THR A 35 -21.93 34.52 18.27
CA THR A 35 -22.14 35.14 19.59
C THR A 35 -22.15 34.11 20.73
N ALA A 36 -22.65 32.90 20.50
CA ALA A 36 -22.67 31.84 21.52
C ALA A 36 -21.29 31.21 21.78
N ILE A 37 -20.42 31.15 20.76
CA ILE A 37 -19.04 30.64 20.89
C ILE A 37 -18.11 31.64 21.60
N ALA A 38 -18.50 32.92 21.68
CA ALA A 38 -17.67 33.99 22.26
C ALA A 38 -17.91 34.22 23.76
N ASP A 39 -18.83 33.50 24.41
CA ASP A 39 -19.13 33.64 25.84
C ASP A 39 -18.36 32.59 26.68
N PRO A 40 -17.37 32.99 27.49
CA PRO A 40 -16.49 32.07 28.22
C PRO A 40 -17.14 31.34 29.40
N ASN A 41 -18.40 31.63 29.74
CA ASN A 41 -19.10 31.07 30.91
C ASN A 41 -20.16 30.00 30.58
N LEU A 42 -20.28 29.55 29.33
CA LEU A 42 -21.28 28.55 28.95
C LEU A 42 -20.83 27.11 29.31
N PRO A 43 -21.68 26.28 29.97
CA PRO A 43 -21.41 24.86 30.19
C PRO A 43 -21.27 24.08 28.86
N PRO A 44 -20.34 23.12 28.74
CA PRO A 44 -20.05 22.42 27.49
C PRO A 44 -21.22 21.60 26.92
N GLU A 45 -22.23 21.28 27.75
CA GLU A 45 -23.45 20.58 27.33
C GLU A 45 -24.45 21.47 26.55
N LEU A 46 -24.29 22.80 26.62
CA LEU A 46 -25.14 23.79 25.95
C LEU A 46 -24.56 24.30 24.62
N LEU A 47 -23.38 23.81 24.21
CA LEU A 47 -22.80 24.15 22.91
C LEU A 47 -23.67 23.57 21.77
N PRO A 48 -24.02 24.37 20.74
CA PRO A 48 -24.81 23.86 19.63
C PRO A 48 -24.06 22.74 18.92
N ARG A 49 -24.66 21.55 18.86
CA ARG A 49 -24.20 20.41 18.06
C ARG A 49 -23.90 20.86 16.62
N PRO A 50 -22.93 20.22 15.93
CA PRO A 50 -22.29 20.77 14.74
C PRO A 50 -23.31 21.19 13.68
N VAL A 51 -23.37 22.50 13.43
CA VAL A 51 -24.16 23.06 12.34
C VAL A 51 -23.39 22.80 11.05
N THR A 52 -23.91 21.89 10.23
CA THR A 52 -23.39 21.62 8.89
C THR A 52 -23.74 22.79 7.98
N VAL A 53 -22.74 23.56 7.55
CA VAL A 53 -22.95 24.67 6.62
C VAL A 53 -22.63 24.19 5.21
N ALA A 54 -23.59 24.33 4.29
CA ALA A 54 -23.41 23.96 2.88
C ALA A 54 -22.49 24.98 2.19
N ARG A 55 -21.32 24.52 1.72
CA ARG A 55 -20.40 25.36 0.94
C ARG A 55 -20.89 25.46 -0.51
N ARG A 56 -21.23 26.67 -0.98
CA ARG A 56 -21.56 26.92 -2.41
C ARG A 56 -20.29 26.80 -3.26
N GLU A 57 -20.20 25.75 -4.09
CA GLU A 57 -19.08 25.55 -5.03
C GLU A 57 -19.23 26.38 -6.32
N ARG A 58 -18.08 26.82 -6.88
CA ARG A 58 -17.95 27.50 -8.20
C ARG A 58 -18.60 26.74 -9.38
N ALA A 59 -18.87 25.44 -9.22
CA ALA A 59 -19.48 24.60 -10.24
C ALA A 59 -20.93 25.04 -10.57
N THR A 60 -21.70 25.55 -9.60
CA THR A 60 -23.06 26.07 -9.84
C THR A 60 -23.09 27.24 -10.81
N THR A 61 -22.08 28.12 -10.76
CA THR A 61 -21.93 29.21 -11.72
C THR A 61 -21.59 28.70 -13.12
N ALA A 62 -20.75 27.66 -13.22
CA ALA A 62 -20.39 27.05 -14.50
C ALA A 62 -21.56 26.31 -15.16
N THR A 63 -22.36 25.57 -14.38
CA THR A 63 -23.59 24.92 -14.85
C THR A 63 -24.57 25.96 -15.41
N LYS A 64 -24.77 27.09 -14.71
CA LYS A 64 -25.62 28.20 -15.20
C LYS A 64 -25.08 28.83 -16.47
N ALA A 65 -23.77 29.05 -16.55
CA ALA A 65 -23.14 29.61 -17.75
C ALA A 65 -23.30 28.68 -18.97
N LEU A 66 -23.18 27.36 -18.78
CA LEU A 66 -23.36 26.37 -19.85
C LEU A 66 -24.82 26.24 -20.29
N VAL A 67 -25.78 26.20 -19.35
CA VAL A 67 -27.22 26.23 -19.67
C VAL A 67 -27.61 27.52 -20.39
N GLY A 68 -27.10 28.67 -19.93
CA GLY A 68 -27.28 29.96 -20.60
C GLY A 68 -26.65 29.98 -22.00
N GLY A 69 -25.45 29.41 -22.16
CA GLY A 69 -24.79 29.26 -23.45
C GLY A 69 -25.61 28.44 -24.44
N ILE A 70 -26.19 27.32 -24.01
CA ILE A 70 -27.10 26.50 -24.82
C ILE A 70 -28.33 27.32 -25.24
N ALA A 71 -28.96 28.05 -24.32
CA ALA A 71 -30.11 28.91 -24.66
C ALA A 71 -29.74 29.99 -25.70
N VAL A 72 -28.56 30.60 -25.58
CA VAL A 72 -28.04 31.58 -26.56
C VAL A 72 -27.84 30.95 -27.94
N THR A 73 -27.40 29.69 -28.04
CA THR A 73 -27.29 29.02 -29.35
C THR A 73 -28.64 28.76 -30.03
N TYR A 74 -29.72 28.53 -29.27
CA TYR A 74 -31.07 28.45 -29.84
C TYR A 74 -31.58 29.83 -30.28
N LEU A 75 -31.22 30.90 -29.55
CA LEU A 75 -31.55 32.28 -29.91
C LEU A 75 -30.83 32.72 -31.20
N LEU A 76 -29.54 32.38 -31.34
CA LEU A 76 -28.77 32.58 -32.56
C LEU A 76 -29.35 31.81 -33.75
N SER A 77 -29.77 30.55 -33.55
CA SER A 77 -30.44 29.75 -34.58
C SER A 77 -31.76 30.40 -35.02
N GLY A 78 -32.58 30.87 -34.07
CA GLY A 78 -33.82 31.61 -34.35
C GLY A 78 -33.60 32.97 -35.03
N ALA A 79 -32.56 33.71 -34.65
CA ALA A 79 -32.18 34.97 -35.29
C ALA A 79 -31.71 34.75 -36.74
N LEU A 80 -30.97 33.67 -37.01
CA LEU A 80 -30.61 33.29 -38.38
C LEU A 80 -31.85 32.98 -39.22
N ILE A 81 -32.84 32.29 -38.64
CA ILE A 81 -34.12 31.98 -39.31
C ILE A 81 -34.90 33.26 -39.62
N ALA A 82 -35.01 34.17 -38.65
CA ALA A 82 -35.68 35.47 -38.82
C ALA A 82 -34.97 36.36 -39.86
N PHE A 83 -33.64 36.37 -39.86
CA PHE A 83 -32.84 37.12 -40.83
C PHE A 83 -33.01 36.56 -42.25
N ASN A 84 -33.08 35.24 -42.38
CA ASN A 84 -33.40 34.56 -43.64
C ASN A 84 -34.83 34.87 -44.14
N ALA A 85 -35.79 35.02 -43.22
CA ALA A 85 -37.18 35.36 -43.56
C ALA A 85 -37.34 36.81 -44.08
N VAL A 86 -36.52 37.75 -43.61
CA VAL A 86 -36.60 39.18 -43.97
C VAL A 86 -35.91 39.52 -45.29
N TYR A 87 -34.79 38.85 -45.62
CA TYR A 87 -34.02 39.10 -46.86
C TYR A 87 -34.49 38.27 -48.07
N GLY A 88 -35.77 37.90 -48.07
CA GLY A 88 -36.36 36.88 -48.93
C GLY A 88 -35.96 36.91 -50.41
N SER A 89 -35.40 35.80 -50.87
CA SER A 89 -35.67 35.27 -52.20
C SER A 89 -35.40 33.76 -52.19
N TRP A 90 -36.47 32.97 -52.36
CA TRP A 90 -36.52 31.50 -52.49
C TRP A 90 -36.44 30.67 -51.19
N LEU A 91 -37.57 30.55 -50.47
CA LEU A 91 -37.82 29.32 -49.73
C LEU A 91 -38.07 28.18 -50.75
N PRO A 92 -37.41 27.02 -50.66
CA PRO A 92 -37.98 25.81 -51.23
C PRO A 92 -39.28 25.55 -50.47
N SER A 93 -40.39 25.43 -51.18
CA SER A 93 -41.70 25.04 -50.64
C SER A 93 -41.68 23.55 -50.24
N SER A 94 -40.90 23.18 -49.22
CA SER A 94 -40.91 21.82 -48.68
C SER A 94 -41.38 21.78 -47.22
N PRO A 95 -42.29 20.85 -46.87
CA PRO A 95 -42.90 20.74 -45.54
C PRO A 95 -41.94 20.25 -44.44
N LEU A 96 -40.64 20.15 -44.72
CA LEU A 96 -39.59 19.70 -43.79
C LEU A 96 -38.95 20.88 -43.02
N TRP A 97 -38.99 22.09 -43.59
CA TRP A 97 -38.41 23.30 -42.96
C TRP A 97 -39.21 23.80 -41.75
N THR A 98 -40.52 23.52 -41.72
CA THR A 98 -41.35 23.75 -40.53
C THR A 98 -40.89 22.94 -39.32
N GLY A 99 -40.24 21.78 -39.51
CA GLY A 99 -39.77 20.94 -38.41
C GLY A 99 -38.54 21.51 -37.68
N VAL A 100 -37.55 22.01 -38.42
CA VAL A 100 -36.33 22.61 -37.84
C VAL A 100 -36.64 23.97 -37.20
N ASP A 101 -37.52 24.75 -37.82
CA ASP A 101 -37.95 26.04 -37.27
C ASP A 101 -38.79 25.84 -35.99
N VAL A 102 -39.70 24.86 -35.98
CA VAL A 102 -40.47 24.48 -34.79
C VAL A 102 -39.56 23.92 -33.68
N GLN A 103 -38.52 23.16 -34.02
CA GLN A 103 -37.54 22.69 -33.05
C GLN A 103 -36.67 23.82 -32.50
N ALA A 104 -36.23 24.78 -33.33
CA ALA A 104 -35.41 25.89 -32.88
C ALA A 104 -36.20 26.80 -31.92
N VAL A 105 -37.45 27.11 -32.26
CA VAL A 105 -38.36 27.89 -31.41
C VAL A 105 -38.77 27.11 -30.16
N GLY A 106 -39.15 25.83 -30.30
CA GLY A 106 -39.51 24.97 -29.17
C GLY A 106 -38.34 24.71 -28.22
N GLY A 107 -37.13 24.54 -28.75
CA GLY A 107 -35.89 24.37 -27.99
C GLY A 107 -35.51 25.63 -27.21
N LEU A 108 -35.66 26.82 -27.81
CA LEU A 108 -35.46 28.10 -27.12
C LEU A 108 -36.39 28.21 -25.90
N VAL A 109 -37.68 27.93 -26.08
CA VAL A 109 -38.68 27.98 -25.01
C VAL A 109 -38.37 26.95 -23.92
N ALA A 110 -38.03 25.71 -24.29
CA ALA A 110 -37.72 24.65 -23.34
C ALA A 110 -36.47 24.96 -22.49
N TRP A 111 -35.39 25.45 -23.10
CA TRP A 111 -34.15 25.79 -22.39
C TRP A 111 -34.26 27.08 -21.58
N ALA A 112 -35.05 28.06 -22.02
CA ALA A 112 -35.37 29.26 -21.24
C ALA A 112 -36.21 28.93 -20.00
N LEU A 113 -37.21 28.05 -20.14
CA LEU A 113 -38.00 27.55 -19.01
C LEU A 113 -37.14 26.74 -18.04
N LEU A 114 -36.24 25.88 -18.53
CA LEU A 114 -35.31 25.15 -17.68
C LEU A 114 -34.40 26.09 -16.89
N ALA A 115 -33.86 27.14 -17.52
CA ALA A 115 -33.06 28.14 -16.84
C ALA A 115 -33.85 28.88 -15.74
N LEU A 116 -35.10 29.25 -16.01
CA LEU A 116 -36.01 29.87 -15.03
C LEU A 116 -36.36 28.94 -13.86
N VAL A 117 -36.66 27.67 -14.14
CA VAL A 117 -36.93 26.64 -13.12
C VAL A 117 -35.70 26.42 -12.23
N LEU A 118 -34.51 26.36 -12.82
CA LEU A 118 -33.26 26.24 -12.07
C LEU A 118 -33.01 27.44 -11.14
N LEU A 119 -33.28 28.67 -11.62
CA LEU A 119 -33.17 29.90 -10.82
C LEU A 119 -34.23 29.95 -9.69
N ALA A 120 -35.45 29.45 -9.94
CA ALA A 120 -36.53 29.42 -8.95
C ALA A 120 -36.32 28.33 -7.88
N GLU A 121 -35.88 27.13 -8.27
CA GLU A 121 -35.61 26.03 -7.32
C GLU A 121 -34.43 26.34 -6.39
N GLU A 122 -33.41 27.05 -6.89
CA GLU A 122 -32.28 27.48 -6.08
C GLU A 122 -32.68 28.46 -4.97
N ARG A 123 -33.71 29.29 -5.21
CA ARG A 123 -34.27 30.18 -4.17
C ARG A 123 -35.07 29.42 -3.11
N LEU A 124 -35.65 28.27 -3.44
CA LEU A 124 -36.62 27.57 -2.57
C LEU A 124 -36.07 26.34 -1.84
N ARG A 125 -35.14 25.57 -2.42
CA ARG A 125 -34.80 24.21 -1.91
C ARG A 125 -33.31 23.87 -1.87
N GLY A 126 -32.41 24.77 -2.27
CA GLY A 126 -30.97 24.49 -2.33
C GLY A 126 -30.56 23.56 -3.50
N SER A 127 -29.28 23.60 -3.88
CA SER A 127 -28.83 23.20 -5.24
C SER A 127 -28.81 21.71 -5.59
N GLY A 128 -29.27 20.82 -4.69
CA GLY A 128 -29.10 19.36 -4.86
C GLY A 128 -30.14 18.68 -5.75
N TYR A 129 -31.39 19.18 -5.76
CA TYR A 129 -32.53 18.42 -6.30
C TYR A 129 -32.74 18.57 -7.82
N ALA A 130 -32.09 19.54 -8.45
CA ALA A 130 -32.27 19.85 -9.88
C ALA A 130 -31.50 18.92 -10.83
N ARG A 131 -30.59 18.07 -10.33
CA ARG A 131 -29.68 17.26 -11.15
C ARG A 131 -30.40 16.35 -12.13
N GLY A 132 -31.34 15.52 -11.65
CA GLY A 132 -32.05 14.55 -12.48
C GLY A 132 -32.76 15.20 -13.67
N ARG A 133 -33.24 16.43 -13.51
CA ARG A 133 -33.90 17.20 -14.57
C ARG A 133 -32.90 17.79 -15.56
N ILE A 134 -31.74 18.28 -15.11
CA ILE A 134 -30.66 18.75 -16.01
C ILE A 134 -30.16 17.60 -16.90
N PHE A 135 -29.92 16.41 -16.32
CA PHE A 135 -29.50 15.24 -17.11
C PHE A 135 -30.55 14.83 -18.13
N LEU A 136 -31.82 14.73 -17.72
CA LEU A 136 -32.91 14.35 -18.61
C LEU A 136 -33.09 15.36 -19.75
N CYS A 137 -33.07 16.66 -19.46
CA CYS A 137 -33.18 17.71 -20.47
C CYS A 137 -31.96 17.77 -21.40
N ALA A 138 -30.74 17.60 -20.88
CA ALA A 138 -29.53 17.55 -21.71
C ALA A 138 -29.52 16.33 -22.64
N PHE A 139 -30.00 15.18 -22.16
CA PHE A 139 -30.11 13.95 -22.95
C PHE A 139 -31.17 14.07 -24.05
N ILE A 140 -32.35 14.58 -23.72
CA ILE A 140 -33.42 14.83 -24.71
C ILE A 140 -32.94 15.85 -25.74
N GLY A 141 -32.31 16.95 -25.31
CA GLY A 141 -31.74 17.98 -26.20
C GLY A 141 -30.68 17.43 -27.16
N PHE A 142 -29.76 16.62 -26.64
CA PHE A 142 -28.75 15.93 -27.46
C PHE A 142 -29.40 15.00 -28.49
N LEU A 143 -30.38 14.19 -28.08
CA LEU A 143 -31.06 13.27 -28.98
C LEU A 143 -31.83 14.01 -30.08
N THR A 144 -32.52 15.09 -29.74
CA THR A 144 -33.23 15.93 -30.73
C THR A 144 -32.27 16.56 -31.73
N ASP A 145 -31.12 17.06 -31.29
CA ASP A 145 -30.14 17.68 -32.18
C ASP A 145 -29.43 16.66 -33.09
N VAL A 146 -29.18 15.44 -32.58
CA VAL A 146 -28.65 14.33 -33.40
C VAL A 146 -29.64 13.90 -34.46
N VAL A 147 -30.92 13.70 -34.10
CA VAL A 147 -31.96 13.33 -35.05
C VAL A 147 -32.10 14.40 -36.13
N SER A 148 -32.09 15.67 -35.74
CA SER A 148 -32.18 16.77 -36.70
C SER A 148 -30.95 16.90 -37.59
N ALA A 149 -29.75 16.66 -37.07
CA ALA A 149 -28.54 16.59 -37.90
C ALA A 149 -28.61 15.44 -38.93
N ILE A 150 -29.14 14.28 -38.56
CA ILE A 150 -29.31 13.13 -39.46
C ILE A 150 -30.36 13.41 -40.53
N VAL A 151 -31.51 13.96 -40.15
CA VAL A 151 -32.57 14.37 -41.08
C VAL A 151 -32.06 15.42 -42.07
N PHE A 152 -31.24 16.37 -41.59
CA PHE A 152 -30.64 17.40 -42.41
C PHE A 152 -29.59 16.85 -43.40
N LEU A 153 -28.70 15.97 -42.94
CA LEU A 153 -27.67 15.33 -43.77
C LEU A 153 -28.26 14.37 -44.83
N SER A 154 -29.43 13.77 -44.56
CA SER A 154 -30.09 12.85 -45.49
C SER A 154 -30.92 13.55 -46.57
N ALA A 155 -31.36 14.79 -46.34
CA ALA A 155 -32.22 15.54 -47.26
C ALA A 155 -31.48 16.51 -48.20
N ALA A 156 -30.24 16.92 -47.87
CA ALA A 156 -29.54 17.96 -48.62
C ALA A 156 -28.76 17.40 -49.84
N ARG A 157 -29.27 17.62 -51.06
CA ARG A 157 -28.53 17.35 -52.31
C ARG A 157 -27.64 18.52 -52.77
N HIS A 158 -27.89 19.75 -52.32
CA HIS A 158 -27.00 20.90 -52.47
C HIS A 158 -27.12 21.80 -51.24
N VAL A 159 -26.01 22.04 -50.54
CA VAL A 159 -26.00 22.74 -49.25
C VAL A 159 -25.67 24.22 -49.44
N SER A 160 -26.56 25.11 -49.00
CA SER A 160 -26.34 26.57 -49.06
C SER A 160 -25.38 27.05 -47.95
N ARG A 161 -24.79 28.26 -48.10
CA ARG A 161 -23.87 28.83 -47.09
C ARG A 161 -24.54 29.02 -45.72
N TRP A 162 -25.86 29.24 -45.68
CA TRP A 162 -26.65 29.40 -44.47
C TRP A 162 -26.92 28.08 -43.75
N GLU A 163 -27.09 27.01 -44.51
CA GLU A 163 -27.25 25.64 -44.01
C GLU A 163 -25.97 25.15 -43.30
N TYR A 164 -24.80 25.48 -43.83
CA TYR A 164 -23.53 25.25 -43.13
C TYR A 164 -23.44 26.01 -41.80
N ALA A 165 -23.98 27.22 -41.72
CA ALA A 165 -23.98 28.00 -40.49
C ALA A 165 -24.91 27.39 -39.41
N GLN A 166 -26.09 26.90 -39.81
CA GLN A 166 -26.99 26.18 -38.89
C GLN A 166 -26.39 24.85 -38.43
N LEU A 167 -25.81 24.06 -39.34
CA LEU A 167 -25.17 22.80 -39.01
C LEU A 167 -23.95 22.98 -38.10
N PHE A 168 -23.22 24.10 -38.26
CA PHE A 168 -22.16 24.50 -37.35
C PHE A 168 -22.68 24.82 -35.94
N ILE A 169 -23.80 25.53 -35.82
CA ILE A 169 -24.42 25.83 -34.50
C ILE A 169 -24.87 24.52 -33.81
N VAL A 170 -25.48 23.59 -34.56
CA VAL A 170 -25.87 22.27 -34.03
C VAL A 170 -24.64 21.46 -33.60
N ALA A 171 -23.57 21.45 -34.41
CA ALA A 171 -22.32 20.76 -34.07
C ALA A 171 -21.66 21.34 -32.80
N VAL A 172 -21.68 22.66 -32.64
CA VAL A 172 -21.22 23.33 -31.42
C VAL A 172 -22.09 22.90 -30.22
N ARG A 173 -23.41 22.80 -30.38
CA ARG A 173 -24.30 22.35 -29.29
C ARG A 173 -24.06 20.90 -28.88
N LEU A 174 -23.84 20.01 -29.85
CA LEU A 174 -23.49 18.61 -29.62
C LEU A 174 -22.17 18.44 -28.84
N LEU A 175 -21.23 19.37 -28.96
CA LEU A 175 -20.01 19.40 -28.16
C LEU A 175 -20.23 19.94 -26.74
N VAL A 176 -21.21 20.82 -26.54
CA VAL A 176 -21.50 21.43 -25.23
C VAL A 176 -22.30 20.48 -24.32
N TYR A 177 -23.20 19.64 -24.85
CA TYR A 177 -23.99 18.70 -24.03
C TYR A 177 -23.15 17.74 -23.15
N PRO A 178 -22.10 17.06 -23.66
CA PRO A 178 -21.22 16.23 -22.83
C PRO A 178 -20.49 17.03 -21.75
N THR A 179 -20.12 18.28 -22.04
CA THR A 179 -19.44 19.15 -21.05
C THR A 179 -20.39 19.58 -19.93
N LEU A 180 -21.65 19.89 -20.25
CA LEU A 180 -22.69 20.19 -19.26
C LEU A 180 -22.94 18.99 -18.35
N VAL A 181 -23.09 17.80 -18.94
CA VAL A 181 -23.25 16.53 -18.20
C VAL A 181 -22.04 16.30 -17.29
N TRP A 182 -20.82 16.50 -17.78
CA TRP A 182 -19.60 16.35 -16.99
C TRP A 182 -19.51 17.34 -15.82
N VAL A 183 -19.86 18.62 -16.03
CA VAL A 183 -19.89 19.63 -14.96
C VAL A 183 -20.98 19.30 -13.93
N ALA A 184 -22.16 18.86 -14.36
CA ALA A 184 -23.26 18.46 -13.49
C ALA A 184 -22.93 17.21 -12.63
N ILE A 185 -22.14 16.26 -13.15
CA ILE A 185 -21.62 15.11 -12.38
C ILE A 185 -20.60 15.58 -11.32
N ARG A 186 -19.80 16.59 -11.65
CA ARG A 186 -18.69 17.07 -10.82
C ARG A 186 -19.13 17.91 -9.62
N GLU A 187 -20.32 18.49 -9.68
CA GLU A 187 -20.89 19.36 -8.66
C GLU A 187 -21.09 18.60 -7.33
N ARG A 188 -20.34 18.92 -6.29
CA ARG A 188 -20.53 18.35 -4.94
C ARG A 188 -21.17 19.38 -4.02
N ILE A 189 -22.06 18.92 -3.15
CA ILE A 189 -22.40 19.65 -1.93
C ILE A 189 -21.48 19.08 -0.85
N SER A 190 -20.45 19.82 -0.49
CA SER A 190 -19.63 19.49 0.67
C SER A 190 -20.27 20.14 1.90
N TYR A 191 -20.73 19.30 2.82
CA TYR A 191 -21.08 19.71 4.17
C TYR A 191 -19.78 19.64 4.98
N VAL A 192 -19.27 20.80 5.40
CA VAL A 192 -18.06 20.89 6.23
C VAL A 192 -18.51 21.11 7.66
N ASN A 193 -17.94 20.37 8.61
CA ASN A 193 -18.16 20.61 10.03
C ASN A 193 -17.41 21.90 10.41
N ALA A 194 -18.09 22.82 11.10
CA ALA A 194 -17.51 24.13 11.46
C ALA A 194 -16.21 24.04 12.30
N GLU A 195 -15.91 22.89 12.92
CA GLU A 195 -14.65 22.64 13.61
C GLU A 195 -13.43 22.54 12.68
N GLU A 196 -13.59 22.11 11.41
CA GLU A 196 -12.45 22.01 10.47
C GLU A 196 -11.92 23.39 10.02
N GLU A 197 -12.65 24.48 10.27
CA GLU A 197 -12.26 25.86 9.93
C GLU A 197 -11.98 26.76 11.15
N ALA A 198 -11.97 26.24 12.38
CA ALA A 198 -11.43 27.00 13.50
C ALA A 198 -9.93 27.26 13.23
N PRO A 199 -9.45 28.52 13.28
CA PRO A 199 -8.08 28.83 12.91
C PRO A 199 -7.13 28.08 13.83
N LEU A 200 -6.13 27.46 13.21
CA LEU A 200 -4.90 26.95 13.81
C LEU A 200 -4.13 28.08 14.54
N LEU A 201 -4.72 28.60 15.62
CA LEU A 201 -4.07 29.46 16.60
C LEU A 201 -3.65 28.57 17.78
N GLY A 202 -2.62 27.77 17.50
CA GLY A 202 -1.94 26.94 18.47
C GLY A 202 -0.66 26.43 17.82
N ASN A 203 0.48 26.86 18.35
CA ASN A 203 1.82 26.68 17.81
C ASN A 203 2.21 25.21 17.56
N ALA A 204 1.78 24.66 16.43
CA ALA A 204 2.42 23.52 15.80
C ALA A 204 2.82 23.95 14.40
N THR A 205 4.05 24.43 14.27
CA THR A 205 4.73 24.44 12.98
C THR A 205 4.61 23.03 12.38
N PRO A 206 3.94 22.84 11.24
CA PRO A 206 4.01 21.56 10.56
C PRO A 206 5.49 21.35 10.22
N SER A 207 6.05 20.24 10.71
CA SER A 207 7.39 19.79 10.35
C SER A 207 7.52 19.83 8.82
N THR A 208 8.48 20.61 8.35
CA THR A 208 8.73 21.00 6.95
C THR A 208 9.28 19.86 6.07
N THR A 209 8.85 18.61 6.28
CA THR A 209 9.40 17.45 5.55
C THR A 209 8.42 16.79 4.57
N ASP A 210 7.16 17.23 4.51
CA ASP A 210 6.12 16.54 3.72
C ASP A 210 5.63 17.32 2.48
N GLN A 211 6.48 18.21 1.93
CA GLN A 211 6.26 18.67 0.56
C GLN A 211 6.92 17.67 -0.41
N PRO A 212 6.16 17.03 -1.32
CA PRO A 212 6.79 16.29 -2.40
C PRO A 212 7.61 17.27 -3.21
N HIS A 213 8.95 17.17 -3.11
CA HIS A 213 9.87 17.85 -4.01
C HIS A 213 9.32 17.68 -5.43
N SER A 214 9.19 18.79 -6.16
CA SER A 214 8.74 18.75 -7.54
C SER A 214 9.66 17.81 -8.31
N ALA A 215 9.14 16.64 -8.67
CA ALA A 215 9.82 15.61 -9.44
C ALA A 215 10.21 16.18 -10.81
N SER A 216 11.34 16.89 -10.85
CA SER A 216 11.88 17.48 -12.05
C SER A 216 12.74 16.44 -12.74
N PHE A 217 12.47 16.18 -14.01
CA PHE A 217 13.27 15.26 -14.85
C PHE A 217 14.79 15.57 -14.78
N GLY A 218 15.17 16.83 -14.56
CA GLY A 218 16.58 17.22 -14.39
C GLY A 218 17.23 16.66 -13.11
N VAL A 219 16.49 16.61 -12.01
CA VAL A 219 16.97 16.01 -10.74
C VAL A 219 17.09 14.50 -10.89
N LEU A 220 16.16 13.86 -11.59
CA LEU A 220 16.21 12.43 -11.88
C LEU A 220 17.45 12.06 -12.70
N ILE A 221 17.75 12.79 -13.78
CA ILE A 221 18.93 12.51 -14.62
C ILE A 221 20.22 12.60 -13.80
N LYS A 222 20.30 13.56 -12.86
CA LYS A 222 21.44 13.68 -11.95
C LYS A 222 21.56 12.47 -11.03
N ARG A 223 20.45 11.99 -10.47
CA ARG A 223 20.38 10.79 -9.59
C ARG A 223 20.72 9.51 -10.34
N ILE A 224 20.17 9.36 -11.54
CA ILE A 224 20.51 8.28 -12.48
C ILE A 224 22.00 8.24 -12.78
N ARG A 225 22.64 9.40 -12.95
CA ARG A 225 24.09 9.45 -13.21
C ARG A 225 24.91 8.87 -12.05
N VAL A 226 24.46 9.06 -10.80
CA VAL A 226 25.10 8.47 -9.61
C VAL A 226 24.96 6.95 -9.60
N LEU A 227 23.81 6.42 -10.05
CA LEU A 227 23.51 4.99 -10.06
C LEU A 227 23.97 4.26 -11.33
N ALA A 228 24.29 4.99 -12.41
CA ALA A 228 24.77 4.44 -13.68
C ALA A 228 25.91 3.42 -13.55
N PRO A 229 26.89 3.55 -12.63
CA PRO A 229 27.92 2.53 -12.41
C PRO A 229 27.38 1.16 -11.97
N TYR A 230 26.25 1.13 -11.25
CA TYR A 230 25.62 -0.09 -10.73
C TYR A 230 24.62 -0.70 -11.72
N LEU A 231 24.02 0.15 -12.57
CA LEU A 231 23.07 -0.26 -13.62
C LEU A 231 23.78 -0.83 -14.86
N TRP A 232 25.01 -0.38 -15.14
CA TRP A 232 25.77 -0.83 -16.30
C TRP A 232 26.70 -2.00 -15.96
N PRO A 233 26.67 -3.12 -16.69
CA PRO A 233 27.53 -4.28 -16.46
C PRO A 233 28.96 -4.00 -16.92
N LYS A 234 29.73 -3.24 -16.13
CA LYS A 234 31.13 -2.92 -16.43
C LYS A 234 32.03 -4.16 -16.47
N ASN A 235 31.70 -5.16 -15.65
CA ASN A 235 32.56 -6.33 -15.43
C ASN A 235 32.38 -7.45 -16.47
N SER A 236 31.36 -7.39 -17.34
CA SER A 236 31.06 -8.48 -18.28
C SER A 236 30.81 -8.00 -19.72
N VAL A 237 31.78 -8.27 -20.60
CA VAL A 237 31.71 -7.93 -22.03
C VAL A 237 30.51 -8.60 -22.71
N LYS A 238 30.12 -9.82 -22.28
CA LYS A 238 28.94 -10.53 -22.81
C LYS A 238 27.64 -9.73 -22.60
N LEU A 239 27.42 -9.16 -21.40
CA LEU A 239 26.22 -8.37 -21.11
C LEU A 239 26.22 -7.04 -21.86
N GLN A 240 27.40 -6.44 -22.07
CA GLN A 240 27.54 -5.23 -22.88
C GLN A 240 27.17 -5.48 -24.35
N LEU A 241 27.61 -6.60 -24.93
CA LEU A 241 27.22 -6.99 -26.30
C LEU A 241 25.72 -7.24 -26.40
N ILE A 242 25.11 -7.88 -25.40
CA ILE A 242 23.66 -8.09 -25.33
C ILE A 242 22.93 -6.74 -25.26
N ALA A 243 23.41 -5.78 -24.46
CA ALA A 243 22.84 -4.44 -24.37
C ALA A 243 22.86 -3.71 -25.72
N VAL A 244 24.00 -3.76 -26.43
CA VAL A 244 24.14 -3.17 -27.77
C VAL A 244 23.19 -3.86 -28.76
N LEU A 245 23.09 -5.19 -28.72
CA LEU A 245 22.16 -5.94 -29.56
C LEU A 245 20.70 -5.57 -29.28
N CYS A 246 20.30 -5.40 -28.02
CA CYS A 246 18.97 -4.89 -27.66
C CYS A 246 18.69 -3.51 -28.26
N MET A 247 19.66 -2.60 -28.22
CA MET A 247 19.51 -1.27 -28.82
C MET A 247 19.42 -1.33 -30.35
N LEU A 248 20.16 -2.22 -31.00
CA LEU A 248 20.04 -2.46 -32.44
C LEU A 248 18.67 -3.04 -32.81
N LEU A 249 18.16 -4.01 -32.04
CA LEU A 249 16.81 -4.57 -32.24
C LEU A 249 15.72 -3.52 -32.01
N LEU A 250 15.89 -2.61 -31.05
CA LEU A 250 14.98 -1.49 -30.83
C LEU A 250 14.88 -0.63 -32.08
N VAL A 251 16.01 -0.22 -32.66
CA VAL A 251 16.04 0.59 -33.89
C VAL A 251 15.44 -0.19 -35.07
N LEU A 252 15.83 -1.46 -35.23
CA LEU A 252 15.29 -2.34 -36.28
C LEU A 252 13.76 -2.48 -36.19
N GLY A 253 13.22 -2.61 -34.97
CA GLY A 253 11.79 -2.68 -34.72
C GLY A 253 11.04 -1.42 -35.17
N ARG A 254 11.65 -0.23 -35.04
CA ARG A 254 11.07 1.03 -35.54
C ARG A 254 11.06 1.09 -37.06
N VAL A 255 12.12 0.61 -37.70
CA VAL A 255 12.19 0.50 -39.17
C VAL A 255 11.11 -0.47 -39.68
N VAL A 256 10.96 -1.64 -39.06
CA VAL A 256 9.89 -2.59 -39.41
C VAL A 256 8.50 -1.97 -39.20
N ASN A 257 8.30 -1.26 -38.09
CA ASN A 257 7.07 -0.53 -37.81
C ASN A 257 6.70 0.45 -38.93
N LEU A 258 7.67 1.15 -39.51
CA LEU A 258 7.48 2.04 -40.67
C LEU A 258 7.23 1.24 -41.98
N MET A 259 7.92 0.12 -42.18
CA MET A 259 7.81 -0.62 -43.44
C MET A 259 6.49 -1.38 -43.61
N VAL A 260 5.82 -1.80 -42.53
CA VAL A 260 4.61 -2.65 -42.63
C VAL A 260 3.45 -1.97 -43.37
N PRO A 261 3.01 -0.74 -43.03
CA PRO A 261 1.92 -0.10 -43.76
C PRO A 261 2.27 0.17 -45.24
N ILE A 262 3.55 0.45 -45.53
CA ILE A 262 4.03 0.68 -46.90
C ILE A 262 3.94 -0.62 -47.72
N ALA A 263 4.36 -1.74 -47.14
CA ALA A 263 4.23 -3.06 -47.77
C ALA A 263 2.76 -3.41 -48.04
N LEU A 264 1.85 -3.09 -47.12
CA LEU A 264 0.41 -3.25 -47.35
C LEU A 264 -0.09 -2.38 -48.51
N GLY A 265 0.42 -1.15 -48.63
CA GLY A 265 0.16 -0.28 -49.78
C GLY A 265 0.60 -0.87 -51.11
N GLN A 266 1.77 -1.52 -51.15
CA GLN A 266 2.28 -2.19 -52.35
C GLN A 266 1.42 -3.39 -52.76
N VAL A 267 0.90 -4.14 -51.78
CA VAL A 267 -0.08 -5.21 -52.04
C VAL A 267 -1.30 -4.62 -52.75
N VAL A 268 -1.91 -3.58 -52.18
CA VAL A 268 -3.09 -2.91 -52.76
C VAL A 268 -2.79 -2.33 -54.14
N SER A 269 -1.61 -1.75 -54.34
CA SER A 269 -1.19 -1.23 -55.65
C SER A 269 -1.04 -2.33 -56.70
N SER A 270 -0.51 -3.51 -56.32
CA SER A 270 -0.34 -4.64 -57.23
C SER A 270 -1.70 -5.22 -57.63
N LEU A 271 -2.63 -5.35 -56.69
CA LEU A 271 -4.02 -5.76 -56.97
C LEU A 271 -4.72 -4.74 -57.88
N GLY A 272 -4.54 -3.44 -57.65
CA GLY A 272 -5.15 -2.38 -58.45
C GLY A 272 -4.66 -2.33 -59.90
N ASN A 273 -3.40 -2.72 -60.14
CA ASN A 273 -2.78 -2.73 -61.48
C ASN A 273 -2.90 -4.09 -62.21
N GLY A 274 -3.56 -5.09 -61.61
CA GLY A 274 -3.69 -6.43 -62.19
C GLY A 274 -2.39 -7.26 -62.20
N ALA A 275 -1.37 -6.86 -61.44
CA ALA A 275 -0.11 -7.60 -61.32
C ALA A 275 -0.19 -8.67 -60.23
N ALA A 276 0.60 -9.74 -60.35
CA ALA A 276 0.64 -10.82 -59.36
C ALA A 276 1.16 -10.32 -57.99
N PRO A 277 0.35 -10.34 -56.91
CA PRO A 277 0.70 -9.69 -55.65
C PRO A 277 1.53 -10.56 -54.69
N TRP A 278 1.92 -11.77 -55.10
CA TRP A 278 2.50 -12.79 -54.22
C TRP A 278 3.77 -12.34 -53.49
N ALA A 279 4.65 -11.61 -54.16
CA ALA A 279 5.88 -11.08 -53.55
C ALA A 279 5.58 -9.99 -52.50
N ALA A 280 4.63 -9.09 -52.78
CA ALA A 280 4.22 -8.05 -51.84
C ALA A 280 3.49 -8.63 -50.62
N ILE A 281 2.67 -9.67 -50.82
CA ILE A 281 1.99 -10.38 -49.74
C ILE A 281 3.00 -11.11 -48.85
N ALA A 282 3.98 -11.79 -49.43
CA ALA A 282 5.05 -12.45 -48.68
C ALA A 282 5.84 -11.43 -47.86
N MET A 283 6.25 -10.31 -48.46
CA MET A 283 6.97 -9.23 -47.78
C MET A 283 6.14 -8.64 -46.62
N PHE A 284 4.85 -8.36 -46.84
CA PHE A 284 3.95 -7.87 -45.80
C PHE A 284 3.82 -8.87 -44.65
N ALA A 285 3.58 -10.16 -44.95
CA ALA A 285 3.46 -11.20 -43.93
C ALA A 285 4.75 -11.37 -43.10
N THR A 286 5.92 -11.35 -43.76
CA THR A 286 7.22 -11.40 -43.10
C THR A 286 7.42 -10.20 -42.18
N LEU A 287 7.19 -8.97 -42.66
CA LEU A 287 7.33 -7.77 -41.83
C LEU A 287 6.33 -7.78 -40.67
N LYS A 288 5.09 -8.25 -40.88
CA LYS A 288 4.09 -8.39 -39.83
C LYS A 288 4.53 -9.41 -38.76
N LEU A 289 5.20 -10.51 -39.13
CA LEU A 289 5.76 -11.47 -38.17
C LEU A 289 6.81 -10.82 -37.25
N PHE A 290 7.59 -9.87 -37.77
CA PHE A 290 8.57 -9.11 -36.99
C PHE A 290 7.92 -7.97 -36.18
N GLN A 291 6.76 -7.46 -36.59
CA GLN A 291 6.08 -6.30 -36.01
C GLN A 291 5.12 -6.64 -34.85
N GLY A 292 5.08 -5.76 -33.84
CA GLY A 292 4.08 -5.77 -32.78
C GLY A 292 4.61 -6.23 -31.43
N SER A 293 3.76 -6.20 -30.40
CA SER A 293 4.13 -6.60 -29.03
C SER A 293 4.52 -8.09 -28.93
N GLY A 294 3.93 -8.95 -29.77
CA GLY A 294 4.31 -10.36 -29.92
C GLY A 294 5.17 -10.65 -31.16
N GLY A 295 5.67 -9.63 -31.84
CA GLY A 295 6.53 -9.80 -33.01
C GLY A 295 7.91 -10.33 -32.60
N LEU A 296 8.57 -11.06 -33.52
CA LEU A 296 9.86 -11.71 -33.24
C LEU A 296 10.93 -10.73 -32.73
N ILE A 297 10.97 -9.49 -33.23
CA ILE A 297 11.94 -8.47 -32.80
C ILE A 297 11.70 -8.10 -31.33
N THR A 298 10.46 -7.74 -30.98
CA THR A 298 10.11 -7.33 -29.61
C THR A 298 10.31 -8.48 -28.63
N VAL A 299 9.94 -9.71 -29.01
CA VAL A 299 10.15 -10.89 -28.16
C VAL A 299 11.64 -11.16 -27.96
N ALA A 300 12.45 -11.16 -29.03
CA ALA A 300 13.90 -11.33 -28.92
C ALA A 300 14.54 -10.23 -28.08
N GLN A 301 14.12 -8.98 -28.26
CA GLN A 301 14.57 -7.84 -27.48
C GLN A 301 14.25 -8.00 -25.99
N ASN A 302 13.01 -8.39 -25.64
CA ASN A 302 12.61 -8.63 -24.25
C ASN A 302 13.40 -9.80 -23.64
N LEU A 303 13.61 -10.87 -24.40
CA LEU A 303 14.40 -12.03 -23.96
C LEU A 303 15.87 -11.67 -23.69
N LEU A 304 16.45 -10.84 -24.55
CA LEU A 304 17.83 -10.34 -24.39
C LEU A 304 17.94 -9.28 -23.28
N TRP A 305 16.86 -8.58 -22.94
CA TRP A 305 16.85 -7.62 -21.85
C TRP A 305 16.83 -8.30 -20.46
N PHE A 306 16.16 -9.44 -20.29
CA PHE A 306 16.04 -10.09 -18.97
C PHE A 306 17.37 -10.29 -18.22
N PRO A 307 18.45 -10.81 -18.83
CA PRO A 307 19.73 -10.96 -18.12
C PRO A 307 20.32 -9.63 -17.64
N LEU A 308 20.12 -8.56 -18.42
CA LEU A 308 20.61 -7.22 -18.10
C LEU A 308 19.79 -6.59 -16.97
N ALA A 309 18.47 -6.73 -17.04
CA ALA A 309 17.54 -6.32 -16.00
C ALA A 309 17.84 -7.02 -14.68
N TRP A 310 18.04 -8.35 -14.69
CA TRP A 310 18.35 -9.14 -13.51
C TRP A 310 19.69 -8.74 -12.88
N TYR A 311 20.72 -8.53 -13.71
CA TYR A 311 22.02 -8.05 -13.22
C TYR A 311 21.89 -6.72 -12.47
N SER A 312 21.16 -5.77 -13.05
CA SER A 312 20.88 -4.49 -12.41
C SER A 312 20.09 -4.65 -11.11
N ASP A 313 19.07 -5.51 -11.10
CA ASP A 313 18.18 -5.69 -9.95
C ASP A 313 18.89 -6.30 -8.75
N VAL A 314 19.73 -7.33 -8.97
CA VAL A 314 20.54 -7.96 -7.91
C VAL A 314 21.53 -6.97 -7.31
N ASN A 315 22.28 -6.22 -8.13
CA ASN A 315 23.26 -5.27 -7.61
C ASN A 315 22.61 -4.13 -6.82
N MET A 316 21.46 -3.63 -7.29
CA MET A 316 20.71 -2.59 -6.58
C MET A 316 20.13 -3.13 -5.27
N SER A 317 19.56 -4.33 -5.29
CA SER A 317 19.00 -4.97 -4.09
C SER A 317 20.09 -5.24 -3.04
N MET A 318 21.25 -5.74 -3.46
CA MET A 318 22.41 -5.94 -2.58
C MET A 318 22.93 -4.61 -2.01
N LEU A 319 23.08 -3.58 -2.86
CA LEU A 319 23.50 -2.26 -2.41
C LEU A 319 22.55 -1.69 -1.34
N MET A 320 21.24 -1.85 -1.53
CA MET A 320 20.25 -1.40 -0.54
C MET A 320 20.31 -2.24 0.73
N PHE A 321 20.40 -3.56 0.60
CA PHE A 321 20.45 -4.48 1.73
C PHE A 321 21.68 -4.20 2.60
N ASP A 322 22.86 -4.10 1.99
CA ASP A 322 24.11 -3.75 2.66
C ASP A 322 24.01 -2.36 3.30
N ARG A 323 23.39 -1.39 2.62
CA ARG A 323 23.18 -0.05 3.19
C ARG A 323 22.32 -0.11 4.45
N VAL A 324 21.17 -0.78 4.39
CA VAL A 324 20.23 -0.90 5.52
C VAL A 324 20.89 -1.58 6.72
N LEU A 325 21.69 -2.63 6.51
CA LEU A 325 22.40 -3.31 7.59
C LEU A 325 23.48 -2.44 8.26
N ASN A 326 24.01 -1.45 7.55
CA ASN A 326 25.04 -0.54 8.06
C ASN A 326 24.49 0.79 8.61
N LEU A 327 23.17 1.01 8.56
CA LEU A 327 22.56 2.20 9.18
C LEU A 327 22.53 2.07 10.71
N SER A 328 22.39 3.21 11.39
CA SER A 328 22.47 3.26 12.85
C SER A 328 21.25 2.62 13.53
N MET A 329 21.42 2.22 14.80
CA MET A 329 20.31 1.70 15.61
C MET A 329 19.17 2.73 15.76
N SER A 330 19.48 4.03 15.71
CA SER A 330 18.50 5.13 15.72
C SER A 330 17.56 5.03 14.52
N PHE A 331 18.09 4.77 13.32
CA PHE A 331 17.28 4.58 12.11
C PHE A 331 16.29 3.42 12.27
N HIS A 332 16.76 2.27 12.76
CA HIS A 332 15.93 1.06 12.93
C HIS A 332 14.89 1.17 14.03
N THR A 333 15.14 1.97 15.08
CA THR A 333 14.20 2.13 16.19
C THR A 333 13.09 3.14 15.85
N LYS A 334 13.39 4.12 14.99
CA LYS A 334 12.43 5.18 14.60
C LYS A 334 11.48 4.74 13.49
N ARG A 335 11.93 3.88 12.58
CA ARG A 335 11.12 3.41 11.43
C ARG A 335 10.54 2.04 11.70
N ARG A 336 9.32 1.80 11.22
CA ARG A 336 8.70 0.47 11.28
C ARG A 336 9.39 -0.45 10.28
N THR A 337 9.73 -1.68 10.68
CA THR A 337 10.39 -2.67 9.79
C THR A 337 9.68 -2.84 8.46
N GLY A 338 8.35 -2.86 8.45
CA GLY A 338 7.56 -2.96 7.22
C GLY A 338 7.69 -1.76 6.26
N GLU A 339 8.04 -0.57 6.75
CA GLU A 339 8.32 0.60 5.91
C GLU A 339 9.70 0.47 5.24
N VAL A 340 10.69 -0.01 5.99
CA VAL A 340 12.05 -0.27 5.46
C VAL A 340 12.00 -1.36 4.39
N ILE A 341 11.30 -2.48 4.65
CA ILE A 341 11.10 -3.56 3.67
C ILE A 341 10.40 -3.03 2.41
N ARG A 342 9.34 -2.23 2.55
CA ARG A 342 8.68 -1.63 1.38
C ARG A 342 9.59 -0.70 0.58
N THR A 343 10.59 -0.10 1.22
CA THR A 343 11.57 0.76 0.53
C THR A 343 12.61 -0.09 -0.19
N LEU A 344 13.06 -1.19 0.43
CA LEU A 344 13.90 -2.21 -0.21
C LEU A 344 13.23 -2.82 -1.45
N ASP A 345 11.97 -3.24 -1.35
CA ASP A 345 11.20 -3.80 -2.48
C ASP A 345 11.05 -2.80 -3.64
N ARG A 346 11.07 -1.50 -3.35
CA ARG A 346 11.00 -0.44 -4.35
C ARG A 346 12.33 -0.15 -5.01
N GLY A 347 13.43 -0.76 -4.57
CA GLY A 347 14.74 -0.59 -5.20
C GLY A 347 14.79 -1.03 -6.66
N ALA A 348 13.93 -2.00 -7.03
CA ALA A 348 13.72 -2.43 -8.40
C ALA A 348 13.04 -1.36 -9.30
N ALA A 349 12.44 -0.31 -8.72
CA ALA A 349 11.69 0.72 -9.46
C ALA A 349 12.56 1.46 -10.48
N ILE A 350 13.88 1.55 -10.23
CA ILE A 350 14.83 2.20 -11.13
C ILE A 350 15.02 1.40 -12.40
N ASN A 351 15.16 0.08 -12.29
CA ASN A 351 15.29 -0.78 -13.46
C ASN A 351 14.00 -0.76 -14.29
N ASN A 352 12.84 -0.83 -13.64
CA ASN A 352 11.54 -0.65 -14.29
C ASN A 352 11.46 0.70 -14.99
N PHE A 353 11.93 1.79 -14.37
CA PHE A 353 11.95 3.11 -15.00
C PHE A 353 12.73 3.12 -16.32
N PHE A 354 13.94 2.53 -16.36
CA PHE A 354 14.73 2.46 -17.60
C PHE A 354 14.05 1.62 -18.67
N GLU A 355 13.51 0.47 -18.29
CA GLU A 355 12.76 -0.39 -19.20
C GLU A 355 11.57 0.37 -19.82
N TYR A 356 10.78 1.05 -18.99
CA TYR A 356 9.66 1.88 -19.46
C TYR A 356 10.14 3.05 -20.33
N LEU A 357 11.22 3.73 -19.96
CA LEU A 357 11.75 4.86 -20.70
C LEU A 357 12.28 4.45 -22.09
N LEU A 358 13.08 3.38 -22.14
CA LEU A 358 13.76 2.92 -23.35
C LEU A 358 12.82 2.15 -24.29
N PHE A 359 11.94 1.30 -23.76
CA PHE A 359 11.15 0.39 -24.60
C PHE A 359 9.69 0.75 -24.74
N SER A 360 9.18 1.64 -23.90
CA SER A 360 7.81 2.15 -24.03
C SER A 360 7.80 3.60 -24.47
N LEU A 361 8.38 4.50 -23.68
CA LEU A 361 8.26 5.95 -23.89
C LEU A 361 9.00 6.43 -25.15
N THR A 362 10.27 6.05 -25.29
CA THR A 362 11.12 6.49 -26.42
C THR A 362 10.54 6.02 -27.77
N PRO A 363 10.16 4.74 -27.96
CA PRO A 363 9.49 4.27 -29.15
C PRO A 363 8.22 5.01 -29.52
N VAL A 364 7.37 5.33 -28.53
CA VAL A 364 6.12 6.07 -28.76
C VAL A 364 6.43 7.41 -29.43
N PHE A 365 7.34 8.20 -28.85
CA PHE A 365 7.68 9.51 -29.40
C PHE A 365 8.37 9.41 -30.77
N VAL A 366 9.26 8.43 -30.96
CA VAL A 366 9.93 8.20 -32.25
C VAL A 366 8.92 7.79 -33.32
N ASP A 367 8.05 6.81 -33.04
CA ASP A 367 7.02 6.34 -33.98
C ASP A 367 6.05 7.48 -34.37
N ILE A 368 5.64 8.30 -33.40
CA ILE A 368 4.82 9.49 -33.64
C ILE A 368 5.54 10.50 -34.55
N PHE A 369 6.79 10.82 -34.24
CA PHE A 369 7.55 11.83 -34.98
C PHE A 369 7.84 11.37 -36.42
N VAL A 370 8.23 10.11 -36.57
CA VAL A 370 8.45 9.47 -37.87
C VAL A 370 7.17 9.43 -38.69
N ALA A 371 6.03 9.04 -38.09
CA ALA A 371 4.76 9.02 -38.79
C ALA A 371 4.29 10.42 -39.21
N MET A 372 4.49 11.43 -38.37
CA MET A 372 4.15 12.82 -38.69
C MET A 372 4.96 13.34 -39.88
N ILE A 373 6.28 13.09 -39.89
CA ILE A 373 7.15 13.48 -41.01
C ILE A 373 6.74 12.75 -42.29
N TYR A 374 6.55 11.43 -42.21
CA TYR A 374 6.21 10.60 -43.37
C TYR A 374 4.85 11.01 -43.98
N LEU A 375 3.80 11.14 -43.16
CA LEU A 375 2.46 11.50 -43.65
C LEU A 375 2.40 12.93 -44.18
N SER A 376 3.13 13.86 -43.57
CA SER A 376 3.26 15.24 -44.06
C SER A 376 3.98 15.29 -45.42
N ALA A 377 5.02 14.48 -45.61
CA ALA A 377 5.75 14.41 -46.86
C ALA A 377 4.91 13.81 -48.01
N VAL A 378 4.10 12.78 -47.73
CA VAL A 378 3.31 12.07 -48.75
C VAL A 378 2.01 12.80 -49.09
N PHE A 379 1.28 13.31 -48.10
CA PHE A 379 -0.06 13.89 -48.29
C PHE A 379 -0.13 15.40 -48.14
N GLY A 380 1.00 16.05 -47.82
CA GLY A 380 1.09 17.48 -47.58
C GLY A 380 0.99 17.86 -46.11
N TRP A 381 1.47 19.07 -45.81
CA TRP A 381 1.58 19.61 -44.45
C TRP A 381 0.23 19.75 -43.72
N THR A 382 -0.88 19.83 -44.45
CA THR A 382 -2.24 19.94 -43.88
C THR A 382 -2.61 18.73 -43.03
N ILE A 383 -2.25 17.52 -43.47
CA ILE A 383 -2.47 16.29 -42.70
C ILE A 383 -1.56 16.26 -41.47
N GLY A 384 -0.29 16.63 -41.64
CA GLY A 384 0.65 16.74 -40.53
C GLY A 384 0.14 17.67 -39.43
N LEU A 385 -0.38 18.85 -39.81
CA LEU A 385 -0.98 19.80 -38.89
C LEU A 385 -2.26 19.26 -38.22
N LEU A 386 -3.13 18.60 -38.98
CA LEU A 386 -4.36 18.02 -38.43
C LEU A 386 -4.04 16.93 -37.40
N LEU A 387 -3.10 16.03 -37.69
CA LEU A 387 -2.64 15.02 -36.75
C LEU A 387 -2.02 15.66 -35.51
N LEU A 388 -1.19 16.70 -35.67
CA LEU A 388 -0.64 17.47 -34.55
C LEU A 388 -1.76 18.02 -33.64
N ILE A 389 -2.81 18.62 -34.22
CA ILE A 389 -3.94 19.16 -33.45
C ILE A 389 -4.66 18.05 -32.67
N VAL A 390 -4.96 16.92 -33.32
CA VAL A 390 -5.63 15.78 -32.66
C VAL A 390 -4.76 15.26 -31.50
N MET A 391 -3.46 15.11 -31.74
CA MET A 391 -2.52 14.58 -30.76
C MET A 391 -2.31 15.52 -29.56
N VAL A 392 -2.17 16.83 -29.80
CA VAL A 392 -2.05 17.84 -28.74
C VAL A 392 -3.33 17.88 -27.91
N THR A 393 -4.49 17.90 -28.57
CA THR A 393 -5.81 17.89 -27.90
C THR A 393 -6.00 16.63 -27.05
N TYR A 394 -5.67 15.46 -27.62
CA TYR A 394 -5.71 14.18 -26.93
C TYR A 394 -4.81 14.18 -25.70
N THR A 395 -3.54 14.59 -25.87
CA THR A 395 -2.53 14.57 -24.80
C THR A 395 -2.91 15.52 -23.67
N TRP A 396 -3.34 16.73 -24.01
CA TRP A 396 -3.79 17.72 -23.04
C TRP A 396 -5.00 17.23 -22.23
N CYS A 397 -6.03 16.70 -22.92
CA CYS A 397 -7.23 16.16 -22.28
C CYS A 397 -6.89 14.97 -21.37
N SER A 398 -6.08 14.03 -21.86
CA SER A 398 -5.63 12.83 -21.15
C SER A 398 -4.88 13.18 -19.86
N ILE A 399 -3.92 14.10 -19.91
CA ILE A 399 -3.15 14.52 -18.72
C ILE A 399 -4.06 15.23 -17.71
N ARG A 400 -4.93 16.15 -18.16
CA ARG A 400 -5.86 16.87 -17.28
C ARG A 400 -6.83 15.95 -16.55
N ILE A 401 -7.39 14.97 -17.25
CA ILE A 401 -8.29 13.99 -16.61
C ILE A 401 -7.49 13.05 -15.70
N THR A 402 -6.31 12.57 -16.14
CA THR A 402 -5.48 11.65 -15.35
C THR A 402 -5.01 12.27 -14.03
N THR A 403 -4.63 13.55 -14.03
CA THR A 403 -4.25 14.28 -12.81
C THR A 403 -5.42 14.39 -11.83
N TRP A 404 -6.62 14.69 -12.31
CA TRP A 404 -7.84 14.65 -11.47
C TRP A 404 -8.14 13.25 -10.94
N ARG A 405 -8.05 12.21 -11.79
CA ARG A 405 -8.25 10.81 -11.39
C ARG A 405 -7.26 10.33 -10.33
N THR A 406 -6.06 10.91 -10.29
CA THR A 406 -5.05 10.58 -9.28
C THR A 406 -5.54 10.93 -7.88
N GLN A 407 -6.33 12.01 -7.73
CA GLN A 407 -6.95 12.37 -6.45
C GLN A 407 -7.99 11.34 -6.01
N LEU A 408 -8.85 10.89 -6.93
CA LEU A 408 -9.82 9.82 -6.67
C LEU A 408 -9.14 8.51 -6.26
N ARG A 409 -8.00 8.19 -6.89
CA ARG A 409 -7.20 7.02 -6.52
C ARG A 409 -6.61 7.15 -5.12
N ARG A 410 -6.15 8.34 -4.72
CA ARG A 410 -5.66 8.59 -3.35
C ARG A 410 -6.77 8.39 -2.32
N GLU A 411 -7.97 8.90 -2.59
CA GLU A 411 -9.14 8.70 -1.72
C GLU A 411 -9.49 7.21 -1.58
N MET A 412 -9.54 6.47 -2.69
CA MET A 412 -9.77 5.02 -2.69
C MET A 412 -8.68 4.27 -1.91
N ASN A 413 -7.40 4.57 -2.13
CA ASN A 413 -6.29 3.95 -1.40
C ASN A 413 -6.38 4.22 0.12
N LYS A 414 -6.83 5.41 0.54
CA LYS A 414 -7.03 5.74 1.96
C LYS A 414 -8.13 4.85 2.56
N LYS A 415 -9.24 4.64 1.85
CA LYS A 415 -10.32 3.74 2.29
C LYS A 415 -9.91 2.27 2.30
N ASP A 416 -9.16 1.80 1.30
CA ASP A 416 -8.56 0.45 1.26
C ASP A 416 -7.63 0.22 2.47
N SER A 417 -6.79 1.21 2.81
CA SER A 417 -5.91 1.11 3.97
C SER A 417 -6.68 0.93 5.29
N VAL A 418 -7.86 1.56 5.43
CA VAL A 418 -8.71 1.38 6.62
C VAL A 418 -9.26 -0.05 6.68
N CYS A 419 -9.77 -0.58 5.56
CA CYS A 419 -10.22 -1.97 5.47
C CYS A 419 -9.11 -2.94 5.87
N ARG A 420 -7.91 -2.79 5.30
CA ARG A 420 -6.74 -3.63 5.63
C ARG A 420 -6.31 -3.51 7.09
N SER A 421 -6.40 -2.31 7.65
CA SER A 421 -6.10 -2.08 9.07
C SER A 421 -7.05 -2.84 9.96
N ILE A 422 -8.37 -2.77 9.70
CA ILE A 422 -9.38 -3.52 10.45
C ILE A 422 -9.11 -5.02 10.33
N THR A 423 -8.92 -5.53 9.11
CA THR A 423 -8.64 -6.97 8.92
C THR A 423 -7.39 -7.43 9.66
N THR A 424 -6.30 -6.65 9.60
CA THR A 424 -5.05 -6.99 10.30
C THR A 424 -5.24 -6.98 11.82
N ASP A 425 -5.90 -5.95 12.34
CA ASP A 425 -6.20 -5.78 13.77
C ASP A 425 -7.10 -6.92 14.29
N SER A 426 -8.14 -7.30 13.53
CA SER A 426 -9.01 -8.41 13.89
C SER A 426 -8.30 -9.77 13.86
N LEU A 427 -7.35 -9.98 12.94
CA LEU A 427 -6.60 -11.24 12.86
C LEU A 427 -5.54 -11.34 13.97
N LEU A 428 -4.88 -10.24 14.31
CA LEU A 428 -3.93 -10.19 15.43
C LEU A 428 -4.63 -10.41 16.77
N ASN A 429 -5.85 -9.90 16.92
CA ASN A 429 -6.66 -10.00 18.14
C ASN A 429 -7.78 -11.05 18.02
N TYR A 430 -7.56 -12.12 17.24
CA TYR A 430 -8.56 -13.16 17.01
C TYR A 430 -9.07 -13.78 18.32
N GLU A 431 -8.14 -14.11 19.22
CA GLU A 431 -8.46 -14.68 20.53
C GLU A 431 -9.34 -13.73 21.34
N THR A 432 -9.00 -12.44 21.39
CA THR A 432 -9.79 -11.42 22.08
C THR A 432 -11.21 -11.36 21.52
N ILE A 433 -11.37 -11.30 20.19
CA ILE A 433 -12.70 -11.25 19.57
C ILE A 433 -13.53 -12.48 19.95
N LYS A 434 -12.92 -13.66 19.99
CA LYS A 434 -13.56 -14.92 20.37
C LYS A 434 -13.89 -14.98 21.87
N CYS A 435 -12.98 -14.56 22.74
CA CYS A 435 -13.22 -14.49 24.18
C CYS A 435 -14.39 -13.58 24.54
N TYR A 436 -14.60 -12.50 23.78
CA TYR A 436 -15.71 -11.57 24.00
C TYR A 436 -16.93 -11.80 23.07
N SER A 437 -16.94 -12.86 22.25
CA SER A 437 -18.03 -13.19 21.30
C SER A 437 -18.51 -12.00 20.42
N ASN A 438 -17.57 -11.14 20.00
CA ASN A 438 -17.86 -9.89 19.30
C ASN A 438 -17.70 -9.98 17.76
N GLU A 439 -17.84 -11.17 17.17
CA GLU A 439 -17.65 -11.38 15.73
C GLU A 439 -18.64 -10.57 14.88
N ALA A 440 -19.89 -10.44 15.33
CA ALA A 440 -20.91 -9.67 14.62
C ALA A 440 -20.59 -8.18 14.59
N TYR A 441 -20.03 -7.64 15.69
CA TYR A 441 -19.60 -6.25 15.79
C TYR A 441 -18.45 -5.96 14.81
N GLU A 442 -17.40 -6.79 14.82
CA GLU A 442 -16.27 -6.64 13.91
C GLU A 442 -16.67 -6.85 12.44
N SER A 443 -17.59 -7.79 12.17
CA SER A 443 -18.18 -7.95 10.83
C SER A 443 -18.92 -6.70 10.35
N ALA A 444 -19.70 -6.05 11.22
CA ALA A 444 -20.42 -4.83 10.90
C ALA A 444 -19.47 -3.64 10.66
N ARG A 445 -18.44 -3.48 11.52
CA ARG A 445 -17.37 -2.48 11.37
C ARG A 445 -16.64 -2.65 10.03
N TYR A 446 -16.28 -3.88 9.67
CA TYR A 446 -15.64 -4.17 8.38
C TYR A 446 -16.58 -3.91 7.19
N ARG A 447 -17.86 -4.29 7.28
CA ARG A 447 -18.87 -4.04 6.24
C ARG A 447 -19.04 -2.55 5.95
N ALA A 448 -19.08 -1.71 7.00
CA ALA A 448 -19.19 -0.26 6.84
C ALA A 448 -17.96 0.33 6.11
N ALA A 449 -16.76 -0.09 6.49
CA ALA A 449 -15.52 0.33 5.82
C ALA A 449 -15.47 -0.13 4.35
N LEU A 450 -15.95 -1.34 4.07
CA LEU A 450 -15.99 -1.91 2.72
C LEU A 450 -16.97 -1.15 1.81
N GLU A 451 -18.11 -0.68 2.33
CA GLU A 451 -19.07 0.13 1.56
C GLU A 451 -18.47 1.48 1.15
N ASP A 452 -17.76 2.14 2.07
CA ASP A 452 -17.02 3.36 1.78
C ASP A 452 -15.95 3.15 0.70
N TYR A 453 -15.20 2.04 0.79
CA TYR A 453 -14.22 1.65 -0.21
C TYR A 453 -14.89 1.41 -1.57
N ARG A 454 -16.00 0.66 -1.61
CA ARG A 454 -16.76 0.35 -2.83
C ARG A 454 -17.21 1.61 -3.56
N GLN A 455 -17.70 2.62 -2.83
CA GLN A 455 -18.11 3.89 -3.43
C GLN A 455 -16.93 4.68 -4.01
N ALA A 456 -15.76 4.63 -3.36
CA ALA A 456 -14.54 5.27 -3.88
C ALA A 456 -14.00 4.53 -5.12
N GLU A 457 -14.01 3.19 -5.09
CA GLU A 457 -13.61 2.35 -6.22
C GLU A 457 -14.52 2.55 -7.43
N PHE A 458 -15.85 2.56 -7.24
CA PHE A 458 -16.80 2.81 -8.32
C PHE A 458 -16.54 4.15 -9.01
N ARG A 459 -16.27 5.21 -8.25
CA ARG A 459 -15.90 6.54 -8.80
C ARG A 459 -14.60 6.49 -9.59
N LEU A 460 -13.58 5.80 -9.07
CA LEU A 460 -12.30 5.65 -9.76
C LEU A 460 -12.44 4.85 -11.07
N THR A 461 -13.16 3.74 -11.05
CA THR A 461 -13.36 2.89 -12.23
C THR A 461 -14.23 3.57 -13.28
N SER A 462 -15.34 4.20 -12.85
CA SER A 462 -16.19 4.99 -13.76
C SER A 462 -15.42 6.14 -14.42
N SER A 463 -14.50 6.77 -13.68
CA SER A 463 -13.64 7.82 -14.25
C SER A 463 -12.68 7.30 -15.33
N LEU A 464 -12.26 6.03 -15.28
CA LEU A 464 -11.46 5.41 -16.34
C LEU A 464 -12.27 5.23 -17.62
N ASN A 465 -13.49 4.71 -17.48
CA ASN A 465 -14.37 4.49 -18.63
C ASN A 465 -14.77 5.81 -19.29
N MET A 466 -15.03 6.85 -18.50
CA MET A 466 -15.28 8.21 -19.02
C MET A 466 -14.05 8.77 -19.76
N LEU A 467 -12.84 8.57 -19.23
CA LEU A 467 -11.61 8.95 -19.92
C LEU A 467 -11.50 8.24 -21.27
N ASN A 468 -11.70 6.92 -21.29
CA ASN A 468 -11.63 6.11 -22.51
C ASN A 468 -12.68 6.57 -23.54
N LEU A 469 -13.90 6.90 -23.10
CA LEU A 469 -14.95 7.43 -23.96
C LEU A 469 -14.54 8.77 -24.60
N ILE A 470 -14.08 9.74 -23.80
CA ILE A 470 -13.65 11.06 -24.29
C ILE A 470 -12.47 10.90 -25.28
N GLN A 471 -11.49 10.06 -24.92
CA GLN A 471 -10.36 9.75 -25.78
C GLN A 471 -10.81 9.13 -27.12
N ASN A 472 -11.74 8.17 -27.08
CA ASN A 472 -12.27 7.55 -28.29
C ASN A 472 -13.04 8.56 -29.16
N VAL A 473 -13.81 9.47 -28.56
CA VAL A 473 -14.50 10.54 -29.30
C VAL A 473 -13.50 11.46 -30.01
N ILE A 474 -12.42 11.88 -29.33
CA ILE A 474 -11.37 12.73 -29.93
C ILE A 474 -10.70 12.00 -31.11
N LEU A 475 -10.29 10.74 -30.91
CA LEU A 475 -9.62 9.96 -31.94
C LEU A 475 -10.56 9.65 -33.11
N SER A 476 -11.82 9.30 -32.84
CA SER A 476 -12.82 9.02 -33.88
C SER A 476 -13.15 10.26 -34.71
N ALA A 477 -13.30 11.43 -34.07
CA ALA A 477 -13.47 12.70 -34.78
C ALA A 477 -12.24 13.04 -35.63
N GLY A 478 -11.03 12.86 -35.08
CA GLY A 478 -9.78 13.03 -35.81
C GLY A 478 -9.67 12.10 -37.02
N THR A 479 -10.03 10.82 -36.86
CA THR A 479 -10.09 9.84 -37.94
C THR A 479 -11.11 10.23 -39.00
N LEU A 480 -12.32 10.65 -38.60
CA LEU A 480 -13.36 11.06 -39.54
C LEU A 480 -12.87 12.19 -40.46
N VAL A 481 -12.35 13.28 -39.88
CA VAL A 481 -11.88 14.43 -40.67
C VAL A 481 -10.68 14.04 -41.55
N SER A 482 -9.74 13.29 -40.98
CA SER A 482 -8.54 12.77 -41.68
C SER A 482 -8.90 11.92 -42.89
N VAL A 483 -9.78 10.93 -42.70
CA VAL A 483 -10.20 9.98 -43.72
C VAL A 483 -11.02 10.69 -44.79
N LEU A 484 -11.94 11.59 -44.43
CA LEU A 484 -12.69 12.39 -45.39
C LEU A 484 -11.77 13.23 -46.28
N TYR A 485 -10.74 13.85 -45.69
CA TYR A 485 -9.77 14.64 -46.44
C TYR A 485 -8.97 13.78 -47.44
N VAL A 486 -8.40 12.66 -47.00
CA VAL A 486 -7.63 11.76 -47.88
C VAL A 486 -8.54 11.11 -48.93
N ALA A 487 -9.74 10.67 -48.55
CA ALA A 487 -10.71 10.09 -49.47
C ALA A 487 -11.11 11.10 -50.56
N HIS A 488 -11.34 12.37 -50.21
CA HIS A 488 -11.58 13.42 -51.20
C HIS A 488 -10.39 13.57 -52.15
N ARG A 489 -9.14 13.52 -51.66
CA ARG A 489 -7.94 13.55 -52.53
C ARG A 489 -7.85 12.35 -53.48
N VAL A 490 -8.32 11.17 -53.06
CA VAL A 490 -8.40 9.99 -53.93
C VAL A 490 -9.48 10.16 -55.00
N VAL A 491 -10.66 10.68 -54.64
CA VAL A 491 -11.77 10.92 -55.58
C VAL A 491 -11.39 11.91 -56.69
N ILE A 492 -10.66 12.99 -56.36
CA ILE A 492 -10.16 13.96 -57.34
C ILE A 492 -8.92 13.47 -58.11
N GLY A 493 -8.46 12.23 -57.88
CA GLY A 493 -7.31 11.62 -58.56
C GLY A 493 -5.93 12.11 -58.10
N ALA A 494 -5.85 12.88 -57.01
CA ALA A 494 -4.58 13.40 -56.47
C ALA A 494 -3.83 12.40 -55.58
N ALA A 495 -4.48 11.29 -55.19
CA ALA A 495 -3.90 10.22 -54.39
C ALA A 495 -4.43 8.85 -54.85
N THR A 496 -3.69 7.77 -54.62
CA THR A 496 -4.07 6.42 -55.04
C THR A 496 -4.84 5.66 -53.95
N ALA A 497 -5.58 4.61 -54.33
CA ALA A 497 -6.22 3.71 -53.37
C ALA A 497 -5.19 2.98 -52.46
N SER A 498 -3.98 2.72 -52.97
CA SER A 498 -2.87 2.19 -52.15
C SER A 498 -2.43 3.17 -51.07
N GLN A 499 -2.30 4.45 -51.39
CA GLN A 499 -1.98 5.51 -50.43
C GLN A 499 -3.07 5.65 -49.35
N PHE A 500 -4.35 5.51 -49.71
CA PHE A 500 -5.43 5.52 -48.72
C PHE A 500 -5.29 4.41 -47.68
N VAL A 501 -4.97 3.19 -48.08
CA VAL A 501 -4.76 2.08 -47.14
C VAL A 501 -3.53 2.31 -46.27
N VAL A 502 -2.42 2.78 -46.85
CA VAL A 502 -1.22 3.18 -46.09
C VAL A 502 -1.57 4.21 -45.02
N PHE A 503 -2.37 5.22 -45.39
CA PHE A 503 -2.81 6.28 -44.48
C PHE A 503 -3.61 5.73 -43.29
N VAL A 504 -4.65 4.92 -43.56
CA VAL A 504 -5.50 4.35 -42.51
C VAL A 504 -4.70 3.44 -41.58
N SER A 505 -3.80 2.61 -42.12
CA SER A 505 -2.95 1.73 -41.32
C SER A 505 -1.96 2.51 -40.44
N TYR A 506 -1.31 3.55 -40.97
CA TYR A 506 -0.44 4.42 -40.17
C TYR A 506 -1.20 5.18 -39.09
N LEU A 507 -2.40 5.67 -39.41
CA LEU A 507 -3.24 6.40 -38.46
C LEU A 507 -3.56 5.53 -37.23
N GLN A 508 -3.93 4.27 -37.44
CA GLN A 508 -4.17 3.31 -36.36
C GLN A 508 -2.90 3.05 -35.52
N GLN A 509 -1.75 2.91 -36.18
CA GLN A 509 -0.47 2.67 -35.52
C GLN A 509 -0.02 3.85 -34.65
N VAL A 510 -0.28 5.08 -35.08
CA VAL A 510 -0.01 6.29 -34.28
C VAL A 510 -0.95 6.39 -33.09
N TYR A 511 -2.23 6.05 -33.27
CA TYR A 511 -3.24 6.19 -32.20
C TYR A 511 -3.13 5.15 -31.10
N GLN A 512 -2.66 3.94 -31.40
CA GLN A 512 -2.60 2.86 -30.41
C GLN A 512 -1.70 3.22 -29.20
N PRO A 513 -0.45 3.71 -29.36
CA PRO A 513 0.39 4.09 -28.23
C PRO A 513 -0.15 5.28 -27.41
N LEU A 514 -0.94 6.17 -28.05
CA LEU A 514 -1.55 7.32 -27.36
C LEU A 514 -2.48 6.86 -26.22
N SER A 515 -3.21 5.76 -26.41
CA SER A 515 -4.10 5.17 -25.38
C SER A 515 -3.39 4.89 -24.04
N MET A 516 -2.10 4.60 -24.09
CA MET A 516 -1.28 4.28 -22.91
C MET A 516 -0.65 5.51 -22.26
N LEU A 517 -0.73 6.70 -22.86
CA LEU A 517 0.00 7.89 -22.43
C LEU A 517 -0.36 8.34 -21.00
N GLY A 518 -1.63 8.19 -20.60
CA GLY A 518 -2.06 8.47 -19.22
C GLY A 518 -1.43 7.50 -18.20
N THR A 519 -1.33 6.22 -18.57
CA THR A 519 -0.62 5.22 -17.77
C THR A 519 0.87 5.50 -17.72
N LEU A 520 1.49 5.86 -18.86
CA LEU A 520 2.91 6.22 -18.96
C LEU A 520 3.25 7.40 -18.06
N TYR A 521 2.46 8.48 -18.12
CA TYR A 521 2.63 9.63 -17.25
C TYR A 521 2.61 9.23 -15.76
N ARG A 522 1.67 8.37 -15.37
CA ARG A 522 1.57 7.90 -13.98
C ARG A 522 2.75 7.01 -13.58
N VAL A 523 3.12 6.03 -14.41
CA VAL A 523 4.21 5.09 -14.13
C VAL A 523 5.54 5.83 -14.00
N VAL A 524 5.80 6.78 -14.91
CA VAL A 524 6.96 7.66 -14.82
C VAL A 524 6.95 8.40 -13.49
N ASN A 525 5.88 9.12 -13.14
CA ASN A 525 5.81 9.85 -11.87
C ASN A 525 5.94 8.96 -10.64
N GLN A 526 5.38 7.75 -10.67
CA GLN A 526 5.50 6.81 -9.56
C GLN A 526 6.95 6.35 -9.40
N ASN A 527 7.60 5.95 -10.49
CA ASN A 527 8.99 5.54 -10.49
C ASN A 527 9.93 6.69 -10.09
N LEU A 528 9.62 7.95 -10.45
CA LEU A 528 10.33 9.13 -9.95
C LEU A 528 10.28 9.19 -8.42
N VAL A 529 9.08 9.11 -7.83
CA VAL A 529 8.89 9.15 -6.37
C VAL A 529 9.57 7.98 -5.66
N ASP A 530 9.48 6.77 -6.24
CA ASP A 530 10.12 5.60 -5.64
C ASP A 530 11.66 5.66 -5.75
N THR A 531 12.19 6.22 -6.84
CA THR A 531 13.62 6.53 -6.98
C THR A 531 14.06 7.56 -5.94
N ASP A 532 13.23 8.57 -5.69
CA ASP A 532 13.55 9.61 -4.70
C ASP A 532 13.67 9.05 -3.29
N LYS A 533 12.78 8.13 -2.91
CA LYS A 533 12.85 7.41 -1.62
C LYS A 533 14.06 6.48 -1.52
N LEU A 534 14.42 5.83 -2.62
CA LEU A 534 15.65 5.04 -2.66
C LEU A 534 16.88 5.93 -2.44
N MET A 535 16.93 7.08 -3.10
CA MET A 535 18.05 8.01 -2.94
C MET A 535 18.09 8.60 -1.54
N GLU A 536 16.94 8.89 -0.92
CA GLU A 536 16.87 9.29 0.49
C GLU A 536 17.51 8.23 1.40
N LEU A 537 17.21 6.95 1.20
CA LEU A 537 17.82 5.85 1.96
C LEU A 537 19.33 5.71 1.73
N LEU A 538 19.79 5.92 0.49
CA LEU A 538 21.22 5.91 0.15
C LEU A 538 21.97 7.10 0.77
N ASP A 539 21.35 8.28 0.71
CA ASP A 539 21.89 9.54 1.20
C ASP A 539 21.83 9.64 2.73
N GLU A 540 21.02 8.82 3.41
CA GLU A 540 20.93 8.74 4.87
C GLU A 540 22.32 8.55 5.49
N GLU A 541 22.75 9.49 6.34
CA GLU A 541 24.08 9.42 6.93
C GLU A 541 24.20 8.22 7.88
N VAL A 542 25.31 7.49 7.78
CA VAL A 542 25.67 6.49 8.79
C VAL A 542 26.23 7.25 9.97
N ASP A 543 25.44 7.38 11.04
CA ASP A 543 25.80 8.16 12.24
C ASP A 543 27.15 7.72 12.85
N ILE A 544 27.44 6.42 12.83
CA ILE A 544 28.60 5.83 13.52
C ILE A 544 29.50 5.16 12.49
N LYS A 545 30.62 5.80 12.16
CA LYS A 545 31.61 5.29 11.20
C LYS A 545 32.91 4.95 11.91
N ASP A 546 33.59 3.95 11.39
CA ASP A 546 34.97 3.68 11.78
C ASP A 546 35.86 4.81 11.25
N MET A 547 36.83 5.22 12.06
CA MET A 547 37.83 6.19 11.60
C MET A 547 38.62 5.59 10.43
N PRO A 548 39.01 6.38 9.41
CA PRO A 548 39.81 5.87 8.32
C PRO A 548 41.11 5.22 8.83
N GLY A 549 41.27 3.92 8.60
CA GLY A 549 42.42 3.16 9.08
C GLY A 549 42.38 2.78 10.57
N ALA A 550 41.20 2.73 11.20
CA ALA A 550 41.04 2.26 12.57
C ALA A 550 41.64 0.84 12.75
N PRO A 551 42.48 0.61 13.77
CA PRO A 551 43.02 -0.72 14.07
C PRO A 551 41.95 -1.63 14.70
N ASP A 552 42.22 -2.94 14.68
CA ASP A 552 41.44 -3.90 15.46
C ASP A 552 41.75 -3.77 16.95
N ILE A 553 40.72 -3.92 17.79
CA ILE A 553 40.87 -3.86 19.24
C ILE A 553 41.70 -5.02 19.77
N GLN A 554 42.65 -4.73 20.66
CA GLN A 554 43.46 -5.74 21.33
C GLN A 554 42.94 -5.94 22.76
N VAL A 555 42.25 -7.04 23.02
CA VAL A 555 41.71 -7.33 24.36
C VAL A 555 42.58 -8.38 25.05
N ASN A 556 43.24 -7.98 26.13
CA ASN A 556 44.10 -8.85 26.93
C ASN A 556 43.39 -9.28 28.23
N GLY A 557 42.86 -8.31 28.97
CA GLY A 557 42.21 -8.52 30.26
C GLY A 557 40.72 -8.20 30.25
N GLY A 558 40.25 -7.41 29.28
CA GLY A 558 38.85 -7.02 29.19
C GLY A 558 38.42 -6.06 30.29
N ALA A 559 39.30 -5.16 30.74
CA ALA A 559 38.93 -4.08 31.65
C ALA A 559 38.02 -3.09 30.91
N ILE A 560 36.91 -2.68 31.54
CA ILE A 560 35.94 -1.74 30.95
C ILE A 560 35.95 -0.47 31.79
N GLU A 561 36.05 0.69 31.15
CA GLU A 561 36.06 1.97 31.86
C GLU A 561 35.13 2.98 31.18
N PHE A 562 34.21 3.54 31.95
CA PHE A 562 33.41 4.71 31.57
C PHE A 562 34.02 5.93 32.26
N GLN A 563 34.39 6.94 31.48
CA GLN A 563 34.96 8.21 31.99
C GLN A 563 34.08 9.38 31.61
N ASP A 564 33.36 9.91 32.61
CA ASP A 564 32.47 11.08 32.56
C ASP A 564 31.50 11.07 31.38
N VAL A 565 30.88 9.91 31.16
CA VAL A 565 30.05 9.67 29.97
C VAL A 565 28.69 10.36 30.12
N SER A 566 28.34 11.22 29.18
CA SER A 566 26.99 11.80 29.05
C SER A 566 26.35 11.38 27.73
N PHE A 567 25.09 10.98 27.77
CA PHE A 567 24.36 10.57 26.57
C PHE A 567 22.85 10.81 26.68
N ALA A 568 22.27 11.30 25.58
CA ALA A 568 20.86 11.52 25.42
C ALA A 568 20.34 10.99 24.09
N TYR A 569 19.17 10.34 24.11
CA TYR A 569 18.47 9.97 22.89
C TYR A 569 17.81 11.19 22.23
N ASP A 570 17.57 11.10 20.91
CA ASP A 570 16.84 12.09 20.11
C ASP A 570 17.36 13.53 20.23
N ASN A 571 18.68 13.70 20.09
CA ASN A 571 19.35 15.01 20.12
C ASN A 571 19.07 15.81 21.40
N GLY A 572 19.07 15.15 22.56
CA GLY A 572 18.95 15.80 23.86
C GLY A 572 17.55 15.85 24.46
N LYS A 573 16.54 15.24 23.82
CA LYS A 573 15.17 15.21 24.37
C LYS A 573 15.03 14.27 25.58
N MET A 574 15.81 13.19 25.62
CA MET A 574 15.76 12.22 26.71
C MET A 574 17.17 11.88 27.20
N ASN A 575 17.61 12.58 28.26
CA ASN A 575 18.91 12.35 28.90
C ASN A 575 18.89 11.02 29.66
N ALA A 576 19.59 10.02 29.12
CA ALA A 576 19.64 8.68 29.70
C ALA A 576 20.83 8.49 30.64
N ILE A 577 21.98 9.12 30.35
CA ILE A 577 23.21 9.02 31.14
C ILE A 577 23.80 10.42 31.35
N ARG A 578 24.28 10.73 32.57
CA ARG A 578 24.71 12.09 32.96
C ARG A 578 26.04 12.09 33.75
N GLY A 579 27.18 12.07 33.07
CA GLY A 579 28.50 12.04 33.71
C GLY A 579 28.75 10.73 34.47
N LEU A 580 28.49 9.61 33.81
CA LEU A 580 28.66 8.27 34.38
C LEU A 580 30.13 7.85 34.33
N SER A 581 30.69 7.54 35.49
CA SER A 581 32.08 7.12 35.66
C SER A 581 32.16 5.86 36.51
N PHE A 582 32.71 4.78 35.96
CA PHE A 582 33.01 3.54 36.70
C PHE A 582 34.03 2.68 35.94
N ARG A 583 34.65 1.75 36.66
CA ARG A 583 35.62 0.80 36.10
C ARG A 583 35.31 -0.63 36.54
N VAL A 584 35.45 -1.55 35.60
CA VAL A 584 35.39 -3.01 35.74
C VAL A 584 36.80 -3.53 35.52
N GLU A 585 37.36 -4.20 36.53
CA GLU A 585 38.69 -4.81 36.41
C GLU A 585 38.66 -6.08 35.54
N PRO A 586 39.81 -6.51 34.98
CA PRO A 586 39.92 -7.75 34.23
C PRO A 586 39.36 -8.96 34.97
N HIS A 587 38.53 -9.76 34.28
CA HIS A 587 37.88 -10.97 34.79
C HIS A 587 36.93 -10.75 35.98
N GLN A 588 36.58 -9.49 36.28
CA GLN A 588 35.68 -9.15 37.36
C GLN A 588 34.22 -9.32 36.94
N ARG A 589 33.39 -9.82 37.85
CA ARG A 589 31.93 -9.94 37.69
C ARG A 589 31.24 -8.75 38.30
N VAL A 590 30.68 -7.88 37.47
CA VAL A 590 30.07 -6.63 37.92
C VAL A 590 28.58 -6.61 37.61
N ALA A 591 27.77 -6.23 38.58
CA ALA A 591 26.34 -6.04 38.41
C ALA A 591 25.98 -4.55 38.31
N VAL A 592 24.98 -4.23 37.49
CA VAL A 592 24.39 -2.90 37.36
C VAL A 592 22.92 -2.97 37.75
N VAL A 593 22.54 -2.19 38.77
CA VAL A 593 21.18 -2.16 39.32
C VAL A 593 20.65 -0.74 39.41
N GLY A 594 19.33 -0.60 39.48
CA GLY A 594 18.67 0.70 39.54
C GLY A 594 17.21 0.59 39.13
N GLU A 595 16.45 1.66 39.31
CA GLU A 595 15.05 1.71 38.93
C GLU A 595 14.85 1.57 37.40
N SER A 596 13.62 1.27 36.98
CA SER A 596 13.28 1.28 35.55
C SER A 596 13.49 2.68 34.98
N GLY A 597 14.15 2.78 33.83
CA GLY A 597 14.49 4.07 33.22
C GLY A 597 15.78 4.74 33.75
N ALA A 598 16.49 4.14 34.71
CA ALA A 598 17.76 4.70 35.23
C ALA A 598 18.93 4.74 34.23
N GLY A 599 18.78 4.18 33.03
CA GLY A 599 19.80 4.20 31.96
C GLY A 599 20.61 2.90 31.80
N LYS A 600 20.27 1.82 32.52
CA LYS A 600 21.00 0.53 32.51
C LYS A 600 21.23 -0.04 31.10
N SER A 601 20.15 -0.25 30.32
CA SER A 601 20.26 -0.80 28.96
C SER A 601 21.01 0.13 27.99
N THR A 602 21.11 1.43 28.30
CA THR A 602 21.90 2.38 27.50
C THR A 602 23.40 2.13 27.66
N ILE A 603 23.86 1.63 28.81
CA ILE A 603 25.27 1.26 29.02
C ILE A 603 25.69 0.17 28.05
N PHE A 604 24.88 -0.88 27.91
CA PHE A 604 25.15 -1.94 26.94
C PHE A 604 25.18 -1.42 25.51
N LYS A 605 24.23 -0.54 25.16
CA LYS A 605 24.17 0.07 23.82
C LYS A 605 25.39 0.95 23.52
N LEU A 606 25.91 1.69 24.49
CA LEU A 606 27.14 2.48 24.34
C LEU A 606 28.38 1.59 24.25
N LEU A 607 28.47 0.54 25.07
CA LEU A 607 29.59 -0.38 25.06
C LEU A 607 29.69 -1.20 23.76
N TYR A 608 28.55 -1.57 23.17
CA TYR A 608 28.46 -2.15 21.82
C TYR A 608 28.65 -1.13 20.67
N ARG A 609 28.84 0.15 21.02
CA ARG A 609 28.93 1.28 20.09
C ARG A 609 27.75 1.33 19.10
N PHE A 610 26.53 1.06 19.59
CA PHE A 610 25.30 1.37 18.85
C PHE A 610 24.95 2.86 18.91
N TYR A 611 25.49 3.55 19.91
CA TYR A 611 25.48 4.99 20.06
C TYR A 611 26.87 5.45 20.51
N GLU A 612 27.24 6.69 20.17
CA GLU A 612 28.44 7.31 20.71
C GLU A 612 28.09 8.25 21.86
N PRO A 613 28.94 8.31 22.90
CA PRO A 613 28.73 9.26 24.00
C PRO A 613 28.88 10.71 23.49
N GLN A 614 28.04 11.62 23.98
CA GLN A 614 28.09 13.04 23.62
C GLN A 614 29.24 13.75 24.33
N GLU A 615 29.51 13.34 25.57
CA GLU A 615 30.66 13.78 26.37
C GLU A 615 31.30 12.55 27.03
N GLY A 616 32.58 12.66 27.38
CA GLY A 616 33.34 11.56 27.98
C GLY A 616 33.81 10.53 26.96
N ARG A 617 34.21 9.35 27.47
CA ARG A 617 34.69 8.23 26.65
C ARG A 617 34.48 6.88 27.34
N VAL A 618 34.39 5.84 26.51
CA VAL A 618 34.33 4.44 26.95
C VAL A 618 35.60 3.75 26.46
N LEU A 619 36.30 3.08 27.38
CA LEU A 619 37.57 2.43 27.12
C LEU A 619 37.45 0.92 27.38
N ILE A 620 38.15 0.12 26.58
CA ILE A 620 38.39 -1.30 26.83
C ILE A 620 39.90 -1.53 26.83
N ASP A 621 40.44 -2.05 27.94
CA ASP A 621 41.90 -2.19 28.15
C ASP A 621 42.68 -0.89 27.80
N GLY A 622 42.10 0.26 28.16
CA GLY A 622 42.68 1.59 27.90
C GLY A 622 42.53 2.11 26.46
N GLN A 623 41.94 1.34 25.54
CA GLN A 623 41.67 1.77 24.16
C GLN A 623 40.27 2.37 24.04
N ASP A 624 40.15 3.57 23.46
CA ASP A 624 38.84 4.20 23.21
C ASP A 624 38.10 3.46 22.08
N ILE A 625 36.88 3.00 22.38
CA ILE A 625 36.06 2.21 21.46
C ILE A 625 35.73 2.97 20.16
N ARG A 626 35.84 4.30 20.15
CA ARG A 626 35.65 5.14 18.94
C ARG A 626 36.79 5.04 17.94
N THR A 627 37.99 4.65 18.42
CA THR A 627 39.22 4.65 17.62
C THR A 627 39.50 3.30 16.93
N VAL A 628 38.76 2.25 17.27
CA VAL A 628 38.93 0.89 16.74
C VAL A 628 37.82 0.50 15.77
N THR A 629 38.02 -0.57 15.01
CA THR A 629 36.99 -1.10 14.09
C THR A 629 35.78 -1.63 14.85
N GLN A 630 34.56 -1.31 14.38
CA GLN A 630 33.33 -1.81 15.01
C GLN A 630 33.24 -3.33 14.98
N GLN A 631 33.74 -3.97 13.92
CA GLN A 631 33.70 -5.41 13.77
C GLN A 631 34.55 -6.11 14.85
N SER A 632 35.79 -5.64 15.09
CA SER A 632 36.66 -6.23 16.12
C SER A 632 36.10 -6.00 17.53
N LEU A 633 35.60 -4.79 17.82
CA LEU A 633 34.92 -4.46 19.07
C LEU A 633 33.76 -5.42 19.35
N ARG A 634 32.84 -5.57 18.39
CA ARG A 634 31.67 -6.44 18.56
C ARG A 634 32.05 -7.91 18.61
N LYS A 635 33.14 -8.34 17.97
CA LYS A 635 33.65 -9.72 18.09
C LYS A 635 34.16 -10.00 19.50
N ALA A 636 34.79 -9.02 20.14
CA ALA A 636 35.30 -9.13 21.51
C ALA A 636 34.22 -9.12 22.62
N ILE A 637 32.98 -8.73 22.30
CA ILE A 637 31.89 -8.63 23.28
C ILE A 637 30.78 -9.66 22.96
N GLY A 638 30.39 -10.44 23.96
CA GLY A 638 29.19 -11.30 23.94
C GLY A 638 28.01 -10.65 24.63
N ILE A 639 26.80 -10.90 24.14
CA ILE A 639 25.58 -10.42 24.77
C ILE A 639 24.55 -11.54 24.85
N VAL A 640 23.96 -11.70 26.04
CA VAL A 640 22.74 -12.48 26.23
C VAL A 640 21.63 -11.48 26.55
N PRO A 641 20.74 -11.17 25.58
CA PRO A 641 19.67 -10.20 25.78
C PRO A 641 18.54 -10.79 26.64
N GLN A 642 17.72 -9.89 27.21
CA GLN A 642 16.56 -10.24 28.02
C GLN A 642 15.59 -11.18 27.28
N GLU A 643 15.25 -10.81 26.04
CA GLU A 643 14.39 -11.57 25.14
C GLU A 643 15.19 -11.95 23.87
N PRO A 644 15.79 -13.14 23.82
CA PRO A 644 16.50 -13.58 22.64
C PRO A 644 15.57 -13.80 21.45
N SER A 645 15.94 -13.19 20.32
CA SER A 645 15.30 -13.45 19.04
C SER A 645 15.90 -14.70 18.38
N LEU A 646 15.02 -15.50 17.77
CA LEU A 646 15.40 -16.62 16.92
C LEU A 646 15.07 -16.26 15.48
N PHE A 647 15.96 -16.64 14.56
CA PHE A 647 15.67 -16.59 13.15
C PHE A 647 14.67 -17.70 12.80
N ASN A 648 13.83 -17.44 11.79
CA ASN A 648 12.92 -18.43 11.22
C ASN A 648 13.72 -19.46 10.39
N SER A 649 14.45 -20.33 11.08
CA SER A 649 15.41 -21.31 10.55
C SER A 649 15.57 -22.45 11.56
N ASP A 650 16.38 -23.45 11.24
CA ASP A 650 16.67 -24.57 12.15
C ASP A 650 17.48 -24.15 13.40
N ILE A 651 17.47 -25.00 14.43
CA ILE A 651 18.22 -24.76 15.68
C ILE A 651 19.72 -24.70 15.40
N ARG A 652 20.23 -25.56 14.51
CA ARG A 652 21.64 -25.60 14.08
C ARG A 652 22.13 -24.21 13.62
N SER A 653 21.46 -23.63 12.64
CA SER A 653 21.74 -22.31 12.07
C SER A 653 21.60 -21.19 13.10
N ASN A 654 20.62 -21.32 13.99
CA ASN A 654 20.47 -20.38 15.10
C ASN A 654 21.66 -20.44 16.06
N VAL A 655 22.19 -21.61 16.41
CA VAL A 655 23.36 -21.74 17.30
C VAL A 655 24.65 -21.30 16.58
N LEU A 656 24.86 -21.75 15.34
CA LEU A 656 25.99 -21.36 14.49
C LEU A 656 26.02 -19.86 14.16
N TYR A 657 24.94 -19.11 14.42
CA TYR A 657 24.98 -17.65 14.32
C TYR A 657 26.01 -17.01 15.28
N GLY A 658 26.44 -17.72 16.34
CA GLY A 658 27.53 -17.29 17.22
C GLY A 658 28.91 -17.30 16.53
N ASP A 659 29.14 -18.30 15.67
CA ASP A 659 30.31 -18.45 14.80
C ASP A 659 29.92 -19.34 13.61
N VAL A 660 29.78 -18.71 12.44
CA VAL A 660 29.21 -19.35 11.23
C VAL A 660 30.12 -20.43 10.64
N ASP A 661 31.41 -20.38 10.97
CA ASP A 661 32.43 -21.31 10.48
C ASP A 661 32.75 -22.43 11.49
N ALA A 662 32.01 -22.48 12.62
CA ALA A 662 32.26 -23.46 13.68
C ALA A 662 31.93 -24.90 13.26
N SER A 663 32.70 -25.85 13.77
CA SER A 663 32.45 -27.27 13.56
C SER A 663 31.21 -27.76 14.31
N GLU A 664 30.65 -28.88 13.85
CA GLU A 664 29.52 -29.53 14.53
C GLU A 664 29.87 -29.94 15.97
N GLU A 665 31.11 -30.39 16.21
CA GLU A 665 31.60 -30.70 17.55
C GLU A 665 31.60 -29.48 18.48
N ALA A 666 32.02 -28.32 17.97
CA ALA A 666 32.01 -27.07 18.71
C ALA A 666 30.58 -26.62 19.04
N MET A 667 29.65 -26.77 18.08
CA MET A 667 28.22 -26.51 18.32
C MET A 667 27.67 -27.43 19.42
N VAL A 668 27.91 -28.75 19.34
CA VAL A 668 27.42 -29.70 20.33
C VAL A 668 27.97 -29.34 21.71
N SER A 669 29.28 -29.10 21.83
CA SER A 669 29.92 -28.66 23.07
C SER A 669 29.28 -27.38 23.63
N ALA A 670 29.02 -26.37 22.79
CA ALA A 670 28.38 -25.14 23.19
C ALA A 670 26.94 -25.35 23.70
N THR A 671 26.16 -26.21 23.05
CA THR A 671 24.79 -26.54 23.50
C THR A 671 24.75 -27.41 24.76
N THR A 672 25.76 -28.26 24.98
CA THR A 672 25.91 -29.02 26.23
C THR A 672 26.28 -28.07 27.37
N ALA A 673 27.21 -27.14 27.15
CA ALA A 673 27.56 -26.11 28.13
C ALA A 673 26.37 -25.21 28.49
N ALA A 674 25.49 -24.93 27.52
CA ALA A 674 24.24 -24.21 27.73
C ALA A 674 23.08 -25.07 28.27
N GLN A 675 23.32 -26.38 28.51
CA GLN A 675 22.33 -27.34 29.01
C GLN A 675 21.03 -27.37 28.16
N ILE A 676 21.16 -27.36 26.84
CA ILE A 676 20.02 -27.48 25.91
C ILE A 676 20.18 -28.65 24.93
N HIS A 677 21.35 -29.27 24.86
CA HIS A 677 21.64 -30.39 23.96
C HIS A 677 20.60 -31.52 24.05
N ASP A 678 20.35 -32.04 25.26
CA ASP A 678 19.43 -33.17 25.46
C ASP A 678 18.00 -32.80 25.02
N ARG A 679 17.57 -31.58 25.35
CA ARG A 679 16.26 -31.06 24.93
C ARG A 679 16.15 -30.92 23.41
N ILE A 680 17.24 -30.57 22.73
CA ILE A 680 17.26 -30.50 21.26
C ILE A 680 17.08 -31.91 20.67
N LEU A 681 17.72 -32.92 21.26
CA LEU A 681 17.62 -34.32 20.80
C LEU A 681 16.24 -34.95 21.06
N GLU A 682 15.44 -34.39 21.97
CA GLU A 682 14.04 -34.81 22.17
C GLU A 682 13.12 -34.37 21.01
N PHE A 683 13.50 -33.38 20.21
CA PHE A 683 12.73 -33.01 19.03
C PHE A 683 12.88 -34.06 17.92
N PRO A 684 11.82 -34.34 17.14
CA PRO A 684 11.87 -35.34 16.07
C PRO A 684 13.00 -35.13 15.05
N ASP A 685 13.32 -33.87 14.74
CA ASP A 685 14.34 -33.48 13.77
C ASP A 685 15.65 -33.02 14.44
N GLY A 686 15.78 -33.17 15.77
CA GLY A 686 16.97 -32.78 16.51
C GLY A 686 17.39 -31.33 16.24
N TYR A 687 18.65 -31.14 15.82
CA TYR A 687 19.20 -29.83 15.45
C TYR A 687 18.59 -29.20 14.20
N ASP A 688 17.99 -30.00 13.33
CA ASP A 688 17.39 -29.53 12.07
C ASP A 688 15.92 -29.08 12.29
N THR A 689 15.44 -29.14 13.54
CA THR A 689 14.12 -28.63 13.95
C THR A 689 14.00 -27.14 13.63
N VAL A 690 13.02 -26.78 12.81
CA VAL A 690 12.73 -25.38 12.45
C VAL A 690 12.09 -24.65 13.62
N VAL A 691 12.67 -23.51 14.02
CA VAL A 691 12.18 -22.63 15.10
C VAL A 691 11.84 -21.24 14.56
N GLY A 692 11.27 -20.38 15.41
CA GLY A 692 10.87 -19.01 15.08
C GLY A 692 9.35 -18.81 15.18
N GLU A 693 8.80 -17.84 14.43
CA GLU A 693 7.37 -17.49 14.46
C GLU A 693 6.48 -18.60 13.90
N ARG A 694 6.98 -19.37 12.93
CA ARG A 694 6.25 -20.43 12.21
C ARG A 694 6.75 -21.85 12.51
N GLY A 695 7.82 -21.97 13.29
CA GLY A 695 8.44 -23.24 13.68
C GLY A 695 7.97 -23.72 15.05
N VAL A 696 8.68 -24.71 15.61
CA VAL A 696 8.48 -25.15 16.99
C VAL A 696 8.71 -23.97 17.93
N ARG A 697 7.74 -23.74 18.83
CA ARG A 697 7.83 -22.68 19.83
C ARG A 697 8.66 -23.17 21.01
N LEU A 698 9.88 -22.65 21.11
CA LEU A 698 10.70 -22.81 22.30
C LEU A 698 10.13 -21.97 23.46
N SER A 699 10.21 -22.52 24.67
CA SER A 699 9.92 -21.79 25.91
C SER A 699 10.90 -20.62 26.10
N GLY A 700 10.56 -19.66 26.96
CA GLY A 700 11.45 -18.52 27.24
C GLY A 700 12.84 -18.96 27.72
N GLY A 701 12.90 -19.98 28.58
CA GLY A 701 14.15 -20.53 29.10
C GLY A 701 14.95 -21.26 28.03
N GLU A 702 14.29 -22.02 27.15
CA GLU A 702 14.94 -22.66 26.00
C GLU A 702 15.55 -21.63 25.04
N LYS A 703 14.82 -20.54 24.73
CA LYS A 703 15.35 -19.44 23.91
C LYS A 703 16.59 -18.79 24.53
N GLN A 704 16.59 -18.58 25.84
CA GLN A 704 17.76 -18.08 26.57
C GLN A 704 18.94 -19.04 26.51
N ARG A 705 18.73 -20.35 26.65
CA ARG A 705 19.82 -21.33 26.49
C ARG A 705 20.38 -21.37 25.07
N VAL A 706 19.55 -21.22 24.03
CA VAL A 706 20.06 -21.05 22.65
C VAL A 706 20.94 -19.79 22.55
N ALA A 707 20.55 -18.68 23.19
CA ALA A 707 21.35 -17.45 23.22
C ALA A 707 22.67 -17.61 24.00
N ILE A 708 22.64 -18.36 25.10
CA ILE A 708 23.85 -18.74 25.84
C ILE A 708 24.74 -19.60 24.93
N ALA A 709 24.21 -20.61 24.25
CA ALA A 709 24.98 -21.45 23.33
C ALA A 709 25.65 -20.63 22.22
N ARG A 710 24.94 -19.67 21.60
CA ARG A 710 25.53 -18.72 20.63
C ARG A 710 26.70 -17.95 21.23
N THR A 711 26.57 -17.52 22.48
CA THR A 711 27.59 -16.73 23.17
C THR A 711 28.78 -17.59 23.61
N VAL A 712 28.54 -18.83 24.02
CA VAL A 712 29.60 -19.82 24.29
C VAL A 712 30.40 -20.08 23.02
N LEU A 713 29.72 -20.31 21.89
CA LEU A 713 30.35 -20.59 20.60
C LEU A 713 31.19 -19.42 20.10
N LYS A 714 30.69 -18.18 20.27
CA LYS A 714 31.43 -16.95 19.95
C LYS A 714 32.70 -16.76 20.81
N ASN A 715 32.73 -17.33 22.02
CA ASN A 715 33.81 -17.24 23.00
C ASN A 715 34.44 -15.84 23.20
N PRO A 716 33.65 -14.82 23.59
CA PRO A 716 34.15 -13.45 23.76
C PRO A 716 34.83 -13.23 25.12
N PRO A 717 35.88 -12.38 25.22
CA PRO A 717 36.52 -12.02 26.48
C PRO A 717 35.65 -11.16 27.41
N ILE A 718 34.69 -10.40 26.85
CA ILE A 718 33.77 -9.54 27.61
C ILE A 718 32.34 -10.05 27.42
N LEU A 719 31.58 -10.13 28.51
CA LEU A 719 30.18 -10.62 28.51
C LEU A 719 29.22 -9.60 29.08
N LEU A 720 28.14 -9.33 28.35
CA LEU A 720 27.01 -8.51 28.79
C LEU A 720 25.77 -9.40 28.98
N LEU A 721 25.16 -9.34 30.15
CA LEU A 721 24.00 -10.15 30.50
C LEU A 721 22.84 -9.21 30.87
N ASP A 722 21.75 -9.22 30.09
CA ASP A 722 20.56 -8.37 30.34
C ASP A 722 19.46 -9.26 30.92
N GLU A 723 19.37 -9.34 32.25
CA GLU A 723 18.64 -10.40 32.92
C GLU A 723 17.17 -10.06 33.23
N ALA A 724 16.24 -10.84 32.68
CA ALA A 724 14.91 -11.00 33.28
C ALA A 724 14.52 -12.49 33.37
N THR A 725 14.67 -13.05 34.57
CA THR A 725 14.20 -14.41 34.91
C THR A 725 12.74 -14.40 35.39
N SER A 726 12.00 -13.31 35.20
CA SER A 726 10.67 -13.09 35.82
C SER A 726 9.57 -14.04 35.36
N ALA A 727 9.74 -14.75 34.24
CA ALA A 727 8.75 -15.67 33.67
C ALA A 727 9.18 -17.15 33.72
N LEU A 728 10.26 -17.47 34.44
CA LEU A 728 10.77 -18.84 34.55
C LEU A 728 10.39 -19.45 35.90
N ASP A 729 10.12 -20.76 35.90
CA ASP A 729 9.97 -21.53 37.13
C ASP A 729 11.32 -21.64 37.87
N SER A 730 11.28 -21.88 39.18
CA SER A 730 12.46 -21.88 40.04
C SER A 730 13.50 -22.95 39.69
N GLN A 731 13.12 -24.07 39.06
CA GLN A 731 14.08 -25.09 38.64
C GLN A 731 14.82 -24.66 37.36
N THR A 732 14.08 -24.17 36.36
CA THR A 732 14.65 -23.62 35.13
C THR A 732 15.56 -22.43 35.42
N GLU A 733 15.17 -21.56 36.37
CA GLU A 733 16.00 -20.43 36.80
C GLU A 733 17.34 -20.90 37.39
N ARG A 734 17.35 -21.89 38.29
CA ARG A 734 18.60 -22.43 38.87
C ARG A 734 19.53 -23.02 37.81
N GLN A 735 18.98 -23.77 36.87
CA GLN A 735 19.76 -24.34 35.78
C GLN A 735 20.34 -23.25 34.86
N LEU A 736 19.56 -22.22 34.56
CA LEU A 736 20.01 -21.08 33.77
C LEU A 736 21.12 -20.30 34.49
N GLN A 737 20.99 -20.09 35.80
CA GLN A 737 22.05 -19.48 36.62
C GLN A 737 23.34 -20.30 36.60
N ALA A 738 23.25 -21.63 36.63
CA ALA A 738 24.43 -22.50 36.50
C ALA A 738 25.12 -22.32 35.13
N ALA A 739 24.33 -22.21 34.05
CA ALA A 739 24.86 -21.93 32.71
C ALA A 739 25.52 -20.54 32.63
N PHE A 740 24.93 -19.50 33.22
CA PHE A 740 25.53 -18.17 33.29
C PHE A 740 26.83 -18.14 34.11
N ASN A 741 26.86 -18.79 35.26
CA ASN A 741 28.08 -18.89 36.08
C ASN A 741 29.21 -19.59 35.33
N THR A 742 28.89 -20.62 34.57
CA THR A 742 29.85 -21.30 33.68
C THR A 742 30.31 -20.37 32.57
N LEU A 743 29.39 -19.65 31.93
CA LEU A 743 29.69 -18.69 30.87
C LEU A 743 30.60 -17.55 31.35
N MET A 744 30.40 -17.05 32.57
CA MET A 744 31.19 -15.95 33.18
C MET A 744 32.58 -16.38 33.66
N HIS A 745 32.90 -17.67 33.69
CA HIS A 745 34.18 -18.12 34.24
C HIS A 745 35.36 -17.63 33.38
N GLY A 746 36.32 -16.94 34.00
CA GLY A 746 37.52 -16.46 33.33
C GLY A 746 37.28 -15.34 32.31
N ARG A 747 36.20 -14.55 32.46
CA ARG A 747 35.83 -13.46 31.55
C ARG A 747 35.34 -12.26 32.36
N SER A 748 35.54 -11.04 31.85
CA SER A 748 34.92 -9.85 32.44
C SER A 748 33.43 -9.84 32.13
N SER A 749 32.58 -9.72 33.14
CA SER A 749 31.13 -9.72 32.93
C SER A 749 30.46 -8.49 33.52
N LEU A 750 29.50 -7.95 32.78
CA LEU A 750 28.61 -6.88 33.20
C LEU A 750 27.16 -7.36 33.11
N THR A 751 26.52 -7.52 34.26
CA THR A 751 25.16 -8.05 34.37
C THR A 751 24.19 -6.94 34.77
N ILE A 752 23.19 -6.64 33.95
CA ILE A 752 22.05 -5.82 34.35
C ILE A 752 21.05 -6.75 35.02
N ALA A 753 20.77 -6.53 36.30
CA ALA A 753 19.88 -7.39 37.05
C ALA A 753 18.53 -6.74 37.31
N HIS A 754 17.46 -7.48 36.97
CA HIS A 754 16.11 -7.19 37.41
C HIS A 754 15.75 -7.88 38.73
N ARG A 755 16.37 -9.02 39.05
CA ARG A 755 16.28 -9.69 40.34
C ARG A 755 17.58 -9.49 41.09
N LEU A 756 17.54 -8.94 42.29
CA LEU A 756 18.75 -8.68 43.06
C LEU A 756 19.37 -9.98 43.59
N SER A 757 18.60 -11.07 43.68
CA SER A 757 19.07 -12.38 44.14
C SER A 757 20.12 -13.01 43.22
N THR A 758 20.14 -12.64 41.95
CA THR A 758 21.01 -13.23 40.93
C THR A 758 22.41 -12.60 40.91
N ILE A 759 22.56 -11.44 41.56
CA ILE A 759 23.80 -10.66 41.61
C ILE A 759 24.47 -10.64 43.00
N ILE A 760 23.96 -11.42 43.94
CA ILE A 760 24.56 -11.53 45.29
C ILE A 760 26.03 -11.93 45.19
N ASN A 761 26.36 -12.80 44.23
CA ASN A 761 27.70 -13.37 44.03
C ASN A 761 28.58 -12.55 43.07
N CYS A 762 28.19 -11.31 42.74
CA CYS A 762 29.03 -10.42 41.94
C CYS A 762 30.14 -9.79 42.79
N ASP A 763 31.33 -9.64 42.21
CA ASP A 763 32.49 -9.05 42.88
C ASP A 763 32.27 -7.57 43.19
N LYS A 764 31.45 -6.89 42.38
CA LYS A 764 31.08 -5.49 42.56
C LYS A 764 29.67 -5.22 42.04
N ILE A 765 28.91 -4.41 42.74
CA ILE A 765 27.57 -3.95 42.34
C ILE A 765 27.63 -2.43 42.18
N ILE A 766 27.08 -1.93 41.08
CA ILE A 766 26.98 -0.52 40.72
C ILE A 766 25.51 -0.13 40.71
N VAL A 767 25.12 0.80 41.57
CA VAL A 767 23.75 1.30 41.68
C VAL A 767 23.63 2.60 40.90
N ILE A 768 22.71 2.61 39.93
CA ILE A 768 22.47 3.74 39.06
C ILE A 768 21.10 4.35 39.36
N ASP A 769 21.08 5.66 39.56
CA ASP A 769 19.86 6.45 39.69
C ASP A 769 19.98 7.74 38.86
N GLY A 770 18.91 8.12 38.17
CA GLY A 770 18.89 9.33 37.32
C GLY A 770 20.01 9.42 36.26
N GLY A 771 20.57 8.28 35.82
CA GLY A 771 21.67 8.22 34.86
C GLY A 771 23.07 8.46 35.45
N ARG A 772 23.24 8.33 36.77
CA ARG A 772 24.52 8.47 37.50
C ARG A 772 24.77 7.28 38.41
N VAL A 773 26.05 6.99 38.68
CA VAL A 773 26.41 6.06 39.77
C VAL A 773 26.16 6.77 41.11
N VAL A 774 25.36 6.13 41.97
CA VAL A 774 25.04 6.65 43.32
C VAL A 774 25.75 5.84 44.39
N GLU A 775 25.86 4.52 44.21
CA GLU A 775 26.52 3.63 45.16
C GLU A 775 27.32 2.56 44.41
N GLU A 776 28.44 2.14 45.01
CA GLU A 776 29.22 0.99 44.57
C GLU A 776 29.77 0.22 45.78
N GLY A 777 29.92 -1.09 45.63
CA GLY A 777 30.45 -1.99 46.65
C GLY A 777 30.01 -3.43 46.45
N THR A 778 30.33 -4.29 47.41
CA THR A 778 29.79 -5.66 47.47
C THR A 778 28.35 -5.68 48.01
N HIS A 779 27.64 -6.81 47.85
CA HIS A 779 26.28 -6.97 48.39
C HIS A 779 26.20 -6.63 49.89
N SER A 780 27.12 -7.18 50.69
CA SER A 780 27.19 -6.95 52.13
C SER A 780 27.46 -5.49 52.48
N GLU A 781 28.43 -4.86 51.82
CA GLU A 781 28.77 -3.43 52.04
C GLU A 781 27.60 -2.50 51.72
N LEU A 782 26.87 -2.77 50.63
CA LEU A 782 25.74 -1.95 50.21
C LEU A 782 24.51 -2.11 51.14
N LEU A 783 24.32 -3.29 51.72
CA LEU A 783 23.29 -3.50 52.74
C LEU A 783 23.63 -2.78 54.05
N GLU A 784 24.89 -2.81 54.48
CA GLU A 784 25.36 -2.10 55.68
C GLU A 784 25.27 -0.58 55.53
N LYS A 785 25.56 -0.05 54.34
CA LYS A 785 25.37 1.39 54.03
C LYS A 785 23.92 1.85 54.12
N ASN A 786 22.96 0.92 54.12
CA ASN A 786 21.52 1.18 54.24
C ASN A 786 21.00 2.24 53.24
N GLY A 787 21.59 2.28 52.05
CA GLY A 787 21.29 3.26 51.01
C GLY A 787 20.22 2.83 50.02
N LYS A 788 20.30 3.33 48.78
CA LYS A 788 19.38 3.03 47.68
C LYS A 788 19.36 1.53 47.38
N TYR A 789 20.51 0.85 47.37
CA TYR A 789 20.55 -0.61 47.18
C TYR A 789 19.73 -1.37 48.23
N ALA A 790 19.93 -1.05 49.52
CA ALA A 790 19.22 -1.70 50.62
C ALA A 790 17.71 -1.46 50.55
N SER A 791 17.28 -0.28 50.08
CA SER A 791 15.86 0.01 49.84
C SER A 791 15.26 -0.87 48.74
N LEU A 792 15.95 -1.02 47.60
CA LEU A 792 15.54 -1.88 46.49
C LEU A 792 15.49 -3.34 46.93
N TRP A 793 16.48 -3.79 47.70
CA TRP A 793 16.54 -5.13 48.27
C TRP A 793 15.31 -5.44 49.13
N ARG A 794 15.01 -4.60 50.13
CA ARG A 794 13.84 -4.79 51.01
C ARG A 794 12.53 -4.83 50.25
N GLN A 795 12.37 -3.93 49.26
CA GLN A 795 11.16 -3.90 48.44
C GLN A 795 10.97 -5.22 47.69
N GLN A 796 12.05 -5.72 47.08
CA GLN A 796 11.98 -6.96 46.30
C GLN A 796 11.79 -8.20 47.17
N SER A 797 12.48 -8.27 48.33
CA SER A 797 12.31 -9.37 49.29
C SER A 797 10.90 -9.43 49.86
N LYS A 798 10.25 -8.27 50.10
CA LYS A 798 8.87 -8.23 50.59
C LYS A 798 7.89 -8.77 49.54
N THR A 799 8.03 -8.36 48.28
CA THR A 799 7.21 -8.88 47.19
C THR A 799 7.40 -10.38 46.97
N LEU A 800 8.63 -10.88 47.07
CA LEU A 800 8.91 -12.32 46.99
C LEU A 800 8.25 -13.09 48.15
N ALA A 801 8.37 -12.60 49.38
CA ALA A 801 7.74 -13.23 50.55
C ALA A 801 6.20 -13.22 50.48
N GLU A 802 5.60 -12.15 49.95
CA GLU A 802 4.15 -12.07 49.70
C GLU A 802 3.71 -13.07 48.63
N GLN A 803 4.47 -13.19 47.53
CA GLN A 803 4.18 -14.17 46.46
C GLN A 803 4.33 -15.62 46.92
N GLU A 804 5.35 -15.93 47.73
CA GLU A 804 5.55 -17.25 48.32
C GLU A 804 4.44 -17.60 49.33
N ALA A 805 3.99 -16.63 50.12
CA ALA A 805 2.87 -16.81 51.04
C ALA A 805 1.53 -17.03 50.33
N GLU A 806 1.27 -16.31 49.22
CA GLU A 806 0.09 -16.53 48.38
C GLU A 806 0.11 -17.89 47.67
N ALA A 807 1.28 -18.31 47.16
CA ALA A 807 1.44 -19.62 46.53
C ALA A 807 1.27 -20.78 47.53
N ALA A 808 1.80 -20.63 48.75
CA ALA A 808 1.63 -21.60 49.82
C ALA A 808 0.15 -21.68 50.27
N GLY A 809 -0.54 -20.54 50.38
CA GLY A 809 -1.98 -20.49 50.68
C GLY A 809 -2.83 -21.14 49.58
N ALA A 810 -2.49 -20.95 48.31
CA ALA A 810 -3.17 -21.61 47.19
C ALA A 810 -2.96 -23.14 47.18
N GLN A 811 -1.79 -23.61 47.61
CA GLN A 811 -1.51 -25.05 47.78
C GLN A 811 -2.24 -25.65 48.99
N GLU A 812 -2.38 -24.93 50.10
CA GLU A 812 -3.14 -25.39 51.28
C GLU A 812 -4.65 -25.56 50.98
N VAL A 813 -5.23 -24.65 50.18
CA VAL A 813 -6.64 -24.77 49.72
C VAL A 813 -6.83 -26.00 48.82
N LEU A 814 -5.86 -26.32 47.96
CA LEU A 814 -5.90 -27.51 47.10
C LEU A 814 -5.70 -28.84 47.86
N ILE A 815 -4.99 -28.83 49.00
CA ILE A 815 -4.78 -30.02 49.83
C ILE A 815 -5.95 -30.27 50.80
N ALA A 816 -6.67 -29.22 51.21
CA ALA A 816 -7.86 -29.34 52.06
C ALA A 816 -9.04 -30.05 51.37
N ASP A 817 -9.12 -30.02 50.04
CA ASP A 817 -10.19 -30.66 49.24
C ASP A 817 -9.96 -32.14 48.91
N VAL A 818 -8.85 -32.75 49.37
CA VAL A 818 -8.57 -34.18 49.13
C VAL A 818 -8.25 -34.90 50.44
N LYS A 819 -9.30 -35.26 51.20
CA LYS A 819 -9.24 -36.37 52.16
C LYS A 819 -9.80 -37.65 51.52
N PRO A 820 -9.14 -38.81 51.61
CA PRO A 820 -9.67 -40.07 51.08
C PRO A 820 -10.60 -40.75 52.10
N GLU A 821 -11.82 -41.11 51.68
CA GLU A 821 -12.68 -42.07 52.40
C GLU A 821 -12.21 -43.51 52.10
N GLU A 822 -11.86 -44.26 53.15
CA GLU A 822 -11.67 -45.71 53.11
C GLU A 822 -13.01 -46.45 53.25
N ALA A 823 -13.10 -47.58 52.56
CA ALA A 823 -14.29 -48.42 52.39
C ALA A 823 -14.69 -49.24 53.63
N GLY A 824 -16.00 -49.48 53.80
CA GLY A 824 -16.49 -50.52 54.73
C GLY A 824 -18.01 -50.65 54.92
N SER A 825 -18.63 -51.52 54.12
CA SER A 825 -19.78 -52.42 54.43
C SER A 825 -21.14 -51.90 54.94
N LYS A 826 -22.18 -52.22 54.13
CA LYS A 826 -23.53 -52.76 54.44
C LYS A 826 -24.29 -52.25 55.68
N GLU A 827 -25.48 -51.69 55.47
CA GLU A 827 -26.78 -52.36 55.71
C GLU A 827 -27.97 -51.47 55.33
N ALA A 828 -29.05 -52.11 54.86
CA ALA A 828 -30.31 -51.49 54.49
C ALA A 828 -31.24 -51.40 55.71
N GLN A 829 -32.02 -50.32 55.84
CA GLN A 829 -33.47 -50.35 56.11
C GLN A 829 -34.10 -48.97 56.36
N THR A 830 -35.08 -48.65 55.51
CA THR A 830 -36.43 -48.13 55.78
C THR A 830 -36.67 -46.84 56.60
N ASN A 831 -37.30 -45.90 55.89
CA ASN A 831 -38.68 -45.41 56.07
C ASN A 831 -38.98 -44.04 56.72
N HIS A 832 -39.92 -43.40 56.02
CA HIS A 832 -40.88 -42.33 56.35
C HIS A 832 -40.33 -40.88 56.32
N ALA A 833 -40.60 -40.05 55.30
CA ALA A 833 -41.87 -39.55 54.71
C ALA A 833 -42.64 -38.59 55.66
N PRO A 834 -43.55 -37.72 55.17
CA PRO A 834 -43.56 -36.90 53.94
C PRO A 834 -44.23 -35.50 54.11
N ALA A 835 -44.42 -34.81 52.96
CA ALA A 835 -45.64 -34.08 52.56
C ALA A 835 -45.90 -32.66 53.15
N ALA A 836 -46.56 -31.72 52.47
CA ALA A 836 -47.03 -31.53 51.08
C ALA A 836 -47.76 -30.16 51.01
N LYS A 837 -47.88 -29.61 49.78
CA LYS A 837 -49.06 -28.98 49.12
C LYS A 837 -48.55 -28.06 47.99
N ALA A 838 -48.74 -28.37 46.70
CA ALA A 838 -49.97 -28.32 45.86
C ALA A 838 -50.45 -26.86 45.68
N GLU A 839 -50.76 -26.30 44.50
CA GLU A 839 -51.47 -26.73 43.28
C GLU A 839 -50.94 -25.89 42.07
N GLU A 840 -50.70 -26.47 40.88
CA GLU A 840 -51.64 -26.68 39.75
C GLU A 840 -52.08 -25.40 39.01
N ASP A 841 -51.63 -25.23 37.76
CA ASP A 841 -52.57 -25.18 36.63
C ASP A 841 -51.88 -25.63 35.34
N THR A 842 -52.62 -26.41 34.57
CA THR A 842 -52.22 -27.15 33.36
C THR A 842 -52.92 -26.52 32.17
N THR A 843 -52.34 -26.53 30.97
CA THR A 843 -52.82 -27.30 29.79
C THR A 843 -52.53 -26.42 28.55
N LYS A 844 -52.20 -26.91 27.35
CA LYS A 844 -52.22 -28.27 26.80
C LYS A 844 -51.50 -28.30 25.44
N ASP A 845 -50.98 -29.49 25.14
CA ASP A 845 -51.04 -30.23 23.86
C ASP A 845 -50.43 -29.62 22.59
N GLU A 846 -49.72 -30.34 21.72
CA GLU A 846 -49.76 -31.78 21.38
C GLU A 846 -48.37 -32.17 20.80
N SER A 847 -47.67 -33.17 21.36
CA SER A 847 -47.58 -34.58 20.92
C SER A 847 -46.72 -34.81 19.64
N LYS A 848 -45.50 -35.35 19.76
CA LYS A 848 -45.07 -36.77 19.92
C LYS A 848 -45.27 -37.58 18.63
N THR A 849 -44.23 -38.28 18.14
CA THR A 849 -43.90 -39.68 18.48
C THR A 849 -42.54 -40.02 17.83
N GLY A 850 -41.58 -40.68 18.50
CA GLY A 850 -41.46 -42.14 18.73
C GLY A 850 -40.59 -42.75 17.59
N GLU A 851 -39.59 -43.62 17.71
CA GLU A 851 -39.14 -44.67 18.66
C GLU A 851 -37.65 -45.02 18.32
N SER A 852 -36.79 -45.41 19.28
CA SER A 852 -36.24 -46.78 19.55
C SER A 852 -35.49 -47.43 18.35
N SER A 853 -34.34 -48.11 18.42
CA SER A 853 -33.48 -48.69 19.47
C SER A 853 -32.21 -49.31 18.81
N THR A 854 -31.11 -49.35 19.58
CA THR A 854 -30.05 -50.40 19.64
C THR A 854 -29.29 -50.86 18.38
N LEU A 855 -27.96 -50.76 18.39
CA LEU A 855 -27.00 -51.89 18.44
C LEU A 855 -25.54 -51.42 18.32
N ALA A 856 -24.65 -52.30 18.76
CA ALA A 856 -23.27 -52.09 19.13
C ALA A 856 -22.24 -52.25 17.99
N ASP A 857 -21.02 -51.87 18.35
CA ASP A 857 -19.72 -52.40 17.90
C ASP A 857 -19.08 -52.01 16.56
N ALA A 858 -17.78 -51.71 16.72
CA ALA A 858 -16.62 -52.01 15.88
C ALA A 858 -16.41 -51.25 14.57
N ASP A 859 -15.42 -50.36 14.64
CA ASP A 859 -14.11 -50.45 13.97
C ASP A 859 -13.98 -50.61 12.44
N GLU A 860 -12.86 -50.04 11.99
CA GLU A 860 -12.15 -50.24 10.73
C GLU A 860 -12.60 -49.53 9.43
N MET A 861 -11.72 -48.59 9.08
CA MET A 861 -10.98 -48.53 7.82
C MET A 861 -11.74 -48.13 6.55
N ALA A 862 -11.37 -46.93 6.08
CA ALA A 862 -10.57 -46.70 4.87
C ALA A 862 -11.08 -45.43 4.17
N GLY A 863 -10.25 -44.49 3.76
CA GLY A 863 -8.81 -44.49 3.68
C GLY A 863 -8.39 -43.25 2.90
N THR A 864 -7.20 -42.79 3.26
CA THR A 864 -6.11 -42.46 2.33
C THR A 864 -6.47 -41.56 1.13
N GLY A 865 -5.86 -40.39 0.96
CA GLY A 865 -4.53 -40.00 1.39
C GLY A 865 -3.71 -39.59 0.17
N SER A 866 -3.18 -38.37 0.25
CA SER A 866 -2.06 -37.84 -0.54
C SER A 866 -2.35 -37.64 -2.05
N SER A 867 -1.71 -36.73 -2.78
CA SER A 867 -0.51 -35.91 -2.55
C SER A 867 -0.41 -34.94 -3.74
N SER A 868 0.08 -33.73 -3.50
CA SER A 868 0.95 -32.91 -4.38
C SER A 868 1.08 -31.52 -3.74
N GLU A 869 2.21 -31.12 -3.16
CA GLU A 869 3.42 -30.65 -3.85
C GLU A 869 3.12 -29.70 -5.03
N ASN A 870 3.20 -28.38 -4.81
CA ASN A 870 4.42 -27.60 -5.13
C ASN A 870 4.15 -26.09 -5.28
N ALA A 871 5.16 -25.35 -4.81
CA ALA A 871 5.78 -24.20 -5.45
C ALA A 871 4.99 -22.89 -5.71
N VAL A 872 5.51 -21.85 -5.05
CA VAL A 872 5.83 -20.53 -5.61
C VAL A 872 6.01 -20.56 -7.13
N THR A 873 5.27 -19.74 -7.88
CA THR A 873 5.74 -18.78 -8.91
C THR A 873 4.51 -18.11 -9.57
N SER A 874 4.64 -16.85 -9.97
CA SER A 874 3.84 -16.13 -11.00
C SER A 874 2.39 -15.69 -10.66
N GLN A 875 2.23 -14.41 -10.29
CA GLN A 875 1.04 -13.63 -10.65
C GLN A 875 1.38 -12.67 -11.80
N GLN A 876 1.14 -13.13 -13.02
CA GLN A 876 0.95 -12.32 -14.22
C GLN A 876 -0.24 -12.89 -15.01
N GLN A 877 -1.22 -12.02 -15.30
CA GLN A 877 -2.25 -12.16 -16.36
C GLN A 877 -3.32 -13.24 -16.11
N GLN A 878 -4.60 -13.12 -16.47
CA GLN A 878 -5.29 -12.27 -17.44
C GLN A 878 -6.79 -12.33 -17.09
N GLN A 879 -7.47 -11.19 -17.04
CA GLN A 879 -8.91 -11.15 -17.29
C GLN A 879 -9.11 -11.24 -18.81
N GLN A 880 -9.83 -12.25 -19.27
CA GLN A 880 -10.51 -12.21 -20.57
C GLN A 880 -12.02 -12.43 -20.39
N PRO A 881 -12.84 -11.83 -21.27
CA PRO A 881 -14.26 -11.59 -21.04
C PRO A 881 -15.14 -12.72 -21.58
N GLN A 882 -16.31 -12.84 -20.98
CA GLN A 882 -17.44 -13.63 -21.47
C GLN A 882 -17.79 -13.25 -22.92
N GLN A 883 -17.78 -14.23 -23.83
CA GLN A 883 -18.44 -14.13 -25.13
C GLN A 883 -19.52 -15.19 -25.26
N GLN A 884 -20.71 -14.69 -25.60
CA GLN A 884 -21.92 -15.43 -25.96
C GLN A 884 -21.68 -16.32 -27.19
N GLN A 885 -22.15 -17.57 -27.13
CA GLN A 885 -22.33 -18.42 -28.31
C GLN A 885 -23.73 -18.18 -28.92
N PRO A 886 -23.87 -18.23 -30.26
CA PRO A 886 -25.09 -18.68 -30.91
C PRO A 886 -24.95 -20.15 -31.37
N GLN A 887 -26.00 -20.95 -31.14
CA GLN A 887 -26.26 -22.23 -31.82
C GLN A 887 -26.65 -21.96 -33.30
N PRO A 888 -26.40 -22.88 -34.28
CA PRO A 888 -27.25 -24.08 -34.43
C PRO A 888 -26.64 -25.35 -35.09
N ASN A 889 -27.43 -26.44 -34.97
CA ASN A 889 -27.57 -27.65 -35.83
C ASN A 889 -26.62 -28.87 -35.67
N GLN A 890 -27.26 -29.99 -35.29
CA GLN A 890 -26.90 -31.42 -35.42
C GLN A 890 -26.86 -31.89 -36.92
N PRO A 891 -26.44 -33.13 -37.33
CA PRO A 891 -26.33 -34.41 -36.57
C PRO A 891 -25.10 -35.34 -36.83
N HIS A 892 -25.06 -36.44 -36.05
CA HIS A 892 -24.26 -37.70 -36.05
C HIS A 892 -23.77 -38.30 -37.41
N PRO A 893 -22.86 -39.34 -37.48
CA PRO A 893 -22.64 -40.46 -36.53
C PRO A 893 -21.18 -41.06 -36.37
N GLN A 894 -21.07 -42.00 -35.41
CA GLN A 894 -20.19 -43.19 -35.33
C GLN A 894 -18.64 -43.11 -35.41
N GLY A 895 -17.97 -43.76 -34.44
CA GLY A 895 -16.82 -44.61 -34.74
C GLY A 895 -15.53 -44.42 -33.94
N ASN A 896 -15.33 -45.33 -32.98
CA ASN A 896 -14.16 -46.24 -32.91
C ASN A 896 -13.29 -46.20 -31.64
N ARG A 897 -13.38 -47.33 -30.94
CA ARG A 897 -12.59 -47.81 -29.80
C ARG A 897 -11.27 -48.38 -30.33
N ALA A 898 -10.13 -47.72 -30.16
CA ALA A 898 -8.81 -48.37 -30.25
C ALA A 898 -7.67 -47.42 -29.81
N ALA A 899 -7.47 -47.20 -28.49
CA ALA A 899 -6.19 -46.61 -28.02
C ALA A 899 -5.92 -46.74 -26.51
N ARG A 900 -6.92 -47.04 -25.67
CA ARG A 900 -6.76 -46.92 -24.21
C ARG A 900 -6.27 -48.16 -23.47
N ARG A 901 -5.65 -49.15 -24.15
CA ARG A 901 -5.29 -50.44 -23.55
C ARG A 901 -3.79 -50.74 -23.42
N LYS A 902 -2.87 -49.78 -23.63
CA LYS A 902 -1.42 -50.08 -23.62
C LYS A 902 -0.53 -49.35 -22.60
N GLN A 903 -1.06 -48.56 -21.67
CA GLN A 903 -0.20 -47.77 -20.75
C GLN A 903 -0.47 -48.00 -19.25
N LYS A 904 -0.91 -49.19 -18.83
CA LYS A 904 -1.15 -49.49 -17.38
C LYS A 904 -0.54 -50.81 -16.87
N LYS A 905 0.56 -51.28 -17.47
CA LYS A 905 1.41 -52.37 -16.95
C LYS A 905 2.89 -52.05 -17.23
N LYS A 906 3.72 -52.03 -16.17
CA LYS A 906 5.12 -51.55 -16.01
C LYS A 906 5.15 -50.16 -15.38
N ASN A 907 5.60 -49.92 -14.15
CA ASN A 907 6.43 -50.66 -13.20
C ASN A 907 5.90 -50.33 -11.79
N ARG A 908 5.39 -51.29 -11.00
CA ARG A 908 6.14 -51.98 -9.94
C ARG A 908 7.35 -52.79 -10.41
N LYS A 909 8.54 -52.33 -10.01
CA LYS A 909 9.65 -53.12 -9.47
C LYS A 909 10.45 -52.23 -8.55
#